data_AF-B5JHF7-F1
#
_entry.id   AF-B5JHF7-F1
#
_cell.length_a   1.000
_cell.length_b   1.000
_cell.length_c   1.000
_cell.angle_alpha   90.00
_cell.angle_beta   90.00
_cell.angle_gamma   90.00
#
_symmetry.space_group_name_H-M   'P 1'
#
loop_
_entity.id
_entity.type
_entity.pdbx_description
1 polymer ?
#
loop_
_entity_poly.entity_id
_entity_poly.type
_entity_poly.pdbx_seq_one_letter_code
_entity_poly.pdbx_strand_id
1 'polypeptide(L)'
;MFTQSRERSRFAVEQLEPKVLLSAAPIDVPQVSALDLGVGAESEANSTPSAGAAEEIILTDSEVSELQSENSLELQSDGEVFDWSEGSGNERIVEEQSTLSGSGDLGSDLANFGTVAPGNSPGTLEVADFANEGVLEIELAGTANGEFDRVLVSGAASLGGSLQVSLLDGFRPESGDRFTFIEWGAGQQSGDFSEFSGLDLGDGLSLMPIVTENGYDLVAIDASGPVGLLDGLMSFTTGIAALDNQIEDLLNGALDSVADLSQSAFDLSWNYGPLGISGSFEIGMNGSEVFFLAADATLLVDASGSANGFDGEETAFRLIDLDLAIVFDSNTKGFAFVGSGSAELLGGGLEIGGDLDLKWNSLGRDLAAENFTAGSLSQTLNAVNGVAVLSGQDTVISFVAGSLTSDFSVSLAANGDSGFSVSVSDGALDFPGTPRADVSVSNVSGTLNMDAEGAVDLALSASFSATFAGLNISATQVAVTYSGGQGDEAIVEIVASAPIGLSVANLSATAAFYMSARAPPSGTTPEYFFSFSNLTLNTPDVVISDGSGAVLATVDGVAVAIFGTAAASTSGFSAGARLQFRANTTGLEINRSVDFLSGSVDLVFTSAETAVDFYEIAIIDAFVQFGDNLQIRGSLAWQQSVLEIGGTEFAVRTLNATNLDVFVGASKLTPGVWGIDVGASGLVLENANLQIIEFSDFAEGSKYVIQASGAFQATDLGDLVLGGSGTLKYNQSGLAFDITLPTPGQTNAGVRMLFSSSAAVQISVADFALEVVDQSLTGAALITIGENRLEVAMSSVSATLFLGTSLIGVRDASGTIVLSDDQAYGTLTGDLLFDGFDFFSLSGGFAVEFNTGDAAVEEGNLQLPAGPYFGIRGNSVRMTVEGETLLGDFLFENGAYNAATGSVHRGAAEAGEFDVFMLSAWNVGLNTDGLDIGDMSLAGSAVISNDWIAADFLGAFEVTFDQIEISGQVGLQINTHTAEVTLGAASGAGTVTIVGGPSFAIFADDFTADLKAAFLKGSFALSVVDFDGTPSWQFDLNDIDLRFGGNLRNPLLSLHLASGQFLVTPDGLLGELPHLEIGGGELNLGGTPDLTFNTTGVDWNGIAAGVFELGGDLNFDFGDFSLVGDMDFQLMDSLTLDRSIFHPLDSRPSKACASICRTCRWIFSAWARSPTSAGRTSFCRTALLE
;
A
#
# COMPACT_ATOMS: atom_id res chain seq x y z
N MET A 1 -78.61 16.30 -30.87
CA MET A 1 -77.99 15.64 -32.03
C MET A 1 -76.80 16.48 -32.48
N PHE A 2 -75.72 16.36 -31.74
CA PHE A 2 -74.34 16.46 -32.19
C PHE A 2 -73.56 15.55 -31.25
N THR A 3 -72.58 14.83 -31.78
CA THR A 3 -71.76 13.86 -31.06
C THR A 3 -70.34 14.39 -31.01
N GLN A 4 -69.76 14.47 -29.82
CA GLN A 4 -68.33 14.28 -29.66
C GLN A 4 -68.11 12.89 -29.07
N SER A 5 -67.06 12.24 -29.52
CA SER A 5 -66.51 11.05 -28.87
C SER A 5 -65.96 11.46 -27.50
N ARG A 6 -66.21 10.65 -26.47
CA ARG A 6 -65.13 10.41 -25.51
C ARG A 6 -64.04 9.71 -26.31
N GLU A 7 -62.93 10.39 -26.53
CA GLU A 7 -61.69 9.68 -26.78
C GLU A 7 -61.37 8.93 -25.48
N ARG A 8 -60.74 7.76 -25.59
CA ARG A 8 -60.33 7.01 -24.40
C ARG A 8 -59.03 7.62 -23.92
N SER A 9 -58.95 8.00 -22.65
CA SER A 9 -57.67 8.26 -21.98
C SER A 9 -56.74 7.07 -22.26
N ARG A 10 -55.49 7.34 -22.59
CA ARG A 10 -54.48 6.31 -22.83
C ARG A 10 -53.25 6.66 -22.02
N PHE A 11 -53.08 5.90 -20.95
CA PHE A 11 -51.90 5.95 -20.11
C PHE A 11 -51.05 4.72 -20.41
N ALA A 12 -49.74 4.89 -20.39
CA ALA A 12 -48.76 3.82 -20.49
C ALA A 12 -47.80 3.93 -19.30
N VAL A 13 -47.49 2.80 -18.69
CA VAL A 13 -46.49 2.71 -17.63
C VAL A 13 -45.35 1.83 -18.16
N GLU A 14 -44.15 2.40 -18.25
CA GLU A 14 -42.94 1.70 -18.67
C GLU A 14 -41.91 1.71 -17.53
N GLN A 15 -41.16 0.61 -17.38
CA GLN A 15 -40.01 0.53 -16.46
C GLN A 15 -38.72 0.84 -17.21
N LEU A 16 -37.80 1.55 -16.54
CA LEU A 16 -36.54 1.99 -17.14
C LEU A 16 -35.47 0.88 -17.14
N GLU A 17 -35.38 0.11 -18.24
CA GLU A 17 -34.12 -0.60 -18.54
C GLU A 17 -33.03 0.39 -19.02
N PRO A 18 -31.75 0.21 -18.62
CA PRO A 18 -30.68 1.16 -18.91
C PRO A 18 -30.34 1.25 -20.41
N LYS A 19 -30.64 2.41 -21.01
CA LYS A 19 -30.47 2.71 -22.45
C LYS A 19 -28.99 2.73 -22.88
N VAL A 20 -28.45 1.58 -23.29
CA VAL A 20 -27.11 1.49 -23.93
C VAL A 20 -27.12 2.19 -25.29
N LEU A 21 -26.54 3.39 -25.36
CA LEU A 21 -26.38 4.16 -26.59
C LEU A 21 -25.34 3.52 -27.53
N LEU A 22 -25.80 2.95 -28.65
CA LEU A 22 -24.95 2.38 -29.70
C LEU A 22 -25.30 2.97 -31.07
N SER A 23 -24.61 4.06 -31.42
CA SER A 23 -24.75 4.71 -32.73
C SER A 23 -24.01 3.93 -33.84
N ALA A 24 -24.59 3.92 -35.05
CA ALA A 24 -24.22 2.95 -36.08
C ALA A 24 -23.34 3.53 -37.20
N ALA A 25 -22.26 2.81 -37.55
CA ALA A 25 -21.57 2.95 -38.85
C ALA A 25 -20.77 1.67 -39.20
N PRO A 26 -21.20 0.85 -40.18
CA PRO A 26 -20.36 -0.21 -40.75
C PRO A 26 -19.47 0.34 -41.87
N ILE A 27 -18.20 -0.10 -41.93
CA ILE A 27 -17.27 0.22 -43.02
C ILE A 27 -16.76 -1.06 -43.69
N ASP A 28 -16.66 -1.07 -45.01
CA ASP A 28 -16.30 -2.26 -45.80
C ASP A 28 -14.82 -2.65 -45.66
N VAL A 29 -14.56 -3.94 -45.45
CA VAL A 29 -13.26 -4.60 -45.71
C VAL A 29 -13.49 -5.96 -46.38
N PRO A 30 -12.84 -6.28 -47.51
CA PRO A 30 -13.24 -7.42 -48.34
C PRO A 30 -12.66 -8.78 -47.93
N GLN A 31 -13.35 -9.84 -48.39
CA GLN A 31 -12.97 -11.26 -48.30
C GLN A 31 -11.63 -11.61 -49.00
N VAL A 32 -10.94 -12.66 -48.52
CA VAL A 32 -10.67 -13.90 -49.29
C VAL A 32 -9.94 -14.98 -48.46
N SER A 33 -10.44 -16.22 -48.60
CA SER A 33 -9.89 -17.60 -48.40
C SER A 33 -8.43 -17.87 -47.99
N ALA A 34 -8.05 -19.07 -47.46
CA ALA A 34 -8.73 -20.21 -46.80
C ALA A 34 -7.68 -21.34 -46.49
N LEU A 35 -8.04 -22.37 -45.70
CA LEU A 35 -7.40 -23.71 -45.57
C LEU A 35 -6.01 -23.76 -44.85
N ASP A 36 -5.59 -24.79 -44.09
CA ASP A 36 -6.21 -26.03 -43.54
C ASP A 36 -5.27 -26.65 -42.46
N LEU A 37 -5.69 -27.73 -41.77
CA LEU A 37 -4.98 -28.61 -40.81
C LEU A 37 -4.80 -28.03 -39.37
N GLY A 38 -5.13 -28.70 -38.25
CA GLY A 38 -5.63 -30.07 -37.99
C GLY A 38 -4.50 -31.08 -37.67
N VAL A 39 -4.61 -32.07 -36.77
CA VAL A 39 -5.66 -32.61 -35.85
C VAL A 39 -4.90 -33.41 -34.74
N GLY A 40 -5.31 -33.62 -33.47
CA GLY A 40 -6.50 -33.24 -32.69
C GLY A 40 -7.06 -34.43 -31.86
N ALA A 41 -7.31 -34.27 -30.55
CA ALA A 41 -8.04 -35.21 -29.66
C ALA A 41 -8.57 -34.45 -28.41
N GLU A 42 -9.84 -34.44 -27.98
CA GLU A 42 -10.92 -35.47 -27.82
C GLU A 42 -10.84 -36.31 -26.52
N SER A 43 -11.94 -36.71 -25.85
CA SER A 43 -13.40 -36.37 -25.88
C SER A 43 -14.03 -37.01 -24.60
N GLU A 44 -15.28 -36.84 -24.11
CA GLU A 44 -16.59 -36.22 -24.46
C GLU A 44 -17.29 -35.93 -23.06
N ALA A 45 -18.51 -35.43 -22.77
CA ALA A 45 -19.80 -35.03 -23.40
C ALA A 45 -20.61 -34.20 -22.32
N ASN A 46 -21.89 -33.78 -22.40
CA ASN A 46 -22.96 -33.79 -23.43
C ASN A 46 -24.07 -32.73 -23.15
N SER A 47 -24.80 -32.35 -24.22
CA SER A 47 -26.22 -31.94 -24.35
C SER A 47 -27.02 -31.05 -23.35
N THR A 48 -27.75 -30.11 -23.97
CA THR A 48 -28.75 -29.12 -23.51
C THR A 48 -30.16 -29.63 -23.07
N PRO A 49 -31.01 -28.78 -22.45
CA PRO A 49 -32.32 -29.15 -21.89
C PRO A 49 -33.52 -29.09 -22.87
N SER A 50 -34.71 -29.52 -22.41
CA SER A 50 -36.01 -29.39 -23.10
C SER A 50 -37.17 -29.12 -22.11
N ALA A 51 -38.20 -28.38 -22.53
CA ALA A 51 -39.25 -27.84 -21.65
C ALA A 51 -40.41 -28.81 -21.29
N GLY A 52 -41.11 -28.47 -20.20
CA GLY A 52 -42.58 -28.60 -20.14
C GLY A 52 -43.19 -29.56 -19.10
N ALA A 53 -43.52 -29.04 -17.92
CA ALA A 53 -44.68 -29.44 -17.12
C ALA A 53 -45.02 -28.30 -16.13
N ALA A 54 -46.31 -28.04 -15.90
CA ALA A 54 -46.78 -27.16 -14.83
C ALA A 54 -47.21 -28.00 -13.62
N GLU A 55 -47.12 -27.43 -12.42
CA GLU A 55 -47.74 -27.99 -11.21
C GLU A 55 -48.55 -26.89 -10.50
N GLU A 56 -49.69 -27.27 -9.94
CA GLU A 56 -50.82 -26.39 -9.63
C GLU A 56 -50.91 -26.17 -8.10
N ILE A 57 -50.50 -25.00 -7.62
CA ILE A 57 -50.61 -24.66 -6.18
C ILE A 57 -52.05 -24.20 -5.90
N ILE A 58 -52.83 -25.10 -5.30
CA ILE A 58 -54.18 -24.81 -4.83
C ILE A 58 -54.08 -24.21 -3.41
N LEU A 59 -54.12 -22.87 -3.34
CA LEU A 59 -54.34 -22.13 -2.09
C LEU A 59 -55.75 -22.40 -1.54
N THR A 60 -55.96 -22.18 -0.24
CA THR A 60 -57.23 -22.54 0.43
C THR A 60 -57.95 -21.35 1.05
N ASP A 61 -59.29 -21.42 1.14
CA ASP A 61 -60.21 -20.33 1.53
C ASP A 61 -59.92 -19.62 2.88
N SER A 62 -58.93 -20.07 3.68
CA SER A 62 -58.47 -19.37 4.88
C SER A 62 -57.52 -18.21 4.61
N GLU A 63 -56.82 -18.20 3.48
CA GLU A 63 -55.80 -17.19 3.13
C GLU A 63 -56.39 -15.96 2.43
N VAL A 64 -57.68 -16.01 2.07
CA VAL A 64 -58.40 -14.96 1.31
C VAL A 64 -59.00 -13.86 2.22
N SER A 65 -58.85 -13.98 3.55
CA SER A 65 -59.53 -13.09 4.52
C SER A 65 -58.67 -11.96 5.09
N GLU A 66 -57.37 -11.89 4.78
CA GLU A 66 -56.47 -10.81 5.23
C GLU A 66 -56.13 -9.82 4.09
N LEU A 67 -56.40 -10.17 2.83
CA LEU A 67 -56.27 -9.29 1.66
C LEU A 67 -57.52 -8.39 1.45
N GLN A 68 -57.99 -7.73 2.52
CA GLN A 68 -59.15 -6.81 2.47
C GLN A 68 -58.99 -5.53 3.33
N SER A 69 -57.75 -5.11 3.63
CA SER A 69 -57.46 -3.80 4.27
C SER A 69 -56.74 -2.82 3.35
N GLU A 70 -55.81 -3.30 2.52
CA GLU A 70 -55.08 -2.46 1.56
C GLU A 70 -55.95 -2.19 0.33
N ASN A 71 -56.05 -0.92 -0.05
CA ASN A 71 -56.91 -0.45 -1.13
C ASN A 71 -56.09 0.05 -2.35
N SER A 72 -54.79 -0.22 -2.33
CA SER A 72 -53.82 -0.02 -3.40
C SER A 72 -53.87 -1.15 -4.43
N LEU A 73 -53.51 -0.86 -5.68
CA LEU A 73 -53.40 -1.81 -6.77
C LEU A 73 -51.92 -1.97 -7.15
N GLU A 74 -51.24 -2.96 -6.56
CA GLU A 74 -49.92 -3.39 -7.02
C GLU A 74 -49.98 -3.77 -8.51
N LEU A 75 -49.07 -3.24 -9.32
CA LEU A 75 -49.01 -3.52 -10.77
C LEU A 75 -47.82 -4.41 -11.11
N GLN A 76 -48.11 -5.61 -11.59
CA GLN A 76 -47.08 -6.52 -12.11
C GLN A 76 -46.78 -6.22 -13.59
N SER A 77 -45.50 -6.28 -13.94
CA SER A 77 -44.95 -5.77 -15.20
C SER A 77 -45.12 -6.71 -16.40
N ASP A 78 -45.55 -6.13 -17.54
CA ASP A 78 -45.36 -6.71 -18.89
C ASP A 78 -45.50 -5.69 -20.05
N GLY A 79 -45.54 -4.37 -19.75
CA GLY A 79 -45.56 -3.31 -20.78
C GLY A 79 -46.86 -3.16 -21.60
N GLU A 80 -48.00 -3.68 -21.14
CA GLU A 80 -49.30 -3.41 -21.80
C GLU A 80 -49.84 -2.01 -21.47
N VAL A 81 -50.47 -1.37 -22.46
CA VAL A 81 -51.17 -0.07 -22.30
C VAL A 81 -52.40 -0.25 -21.39
N PHE A 82 -52.25 0.10 -20.11
CA PHE A 82 -53.26 -0.11 -19.08
C PHE A 82 -54.31 1.01 -19.07
N ASP A 83 -55.59 0.65 -19.19
CA ASP A 83 -56.70 1.62 -19.12
C ASP A 83 -57.10 1.85 -17.66
N TRP A 84 -56.40 2.77 -16.98
CA TRP A 84 -56.63 3.10 -15.57
C TRP A 84 -58.08 3.54 -15.28
N SER A 85 -58.86 3.94 -16.29
CA SER A 85 -60.23 4.45 -16.14
C SER A 85 -61.30 3.42 -15.73
N GLU A 86 -60.96 2.12 -15.68
CA GLU A 86 -61.83 1.07 -15.11
C GLU A 86 -61.40 0.61 -13.69
N GLY A 87 -60.34 1.18 -13.10
CA GLY A 87 -59.87 0.87 -11.74
C GLY A 87 -60.73 1.47 -10.62
N SER A 88 -60.78 0.83 -9.45
CA SER A 88 -61.64 1.21 -8.32
C SER A 88 -60.92 1.81 -7.10
N GLY A 89 -59.65 2.21 -7.23
CA GLY A 89 -58.94 3.00 -6.22
C GLY A 89 -59.27 4.49 -6.36
N ASN A 90 -59.30 5.21 -5.24
CA ASN A 90 -59.42 6.68 -5.25
C ASN A 90 -58.10 7.35 -5.67
N GLU A 91 -56.99 6.79 -5.20
CA GLU A 91 -55.62 7.29 -5.32
C GLU A 91 -54.78 6.36 -6.20
N ARG A 92 -53.92 6.97 -7.02
CA ARG A 92 -53.06 6.31 -8.01
C ARG A 92 -51.61 6.60 -7.65
N ILE A 93 -50.77 5.57 -7.60
CA ILE A 93 -49.37 5.69 -7.21
C ILE A 93 -48.50 5.37 -8.43
N VAL A 94 -47.53 6.23 -8.72
CA VAL A 94 -46.38 5.92 -9.60
C VAL A 94 -45.22 5.56 -8.69
N GLU A 95 -44.82 4.29 -8.69
CA GLU A 95 -43.70 3.80 -7.88
C GLU A 95 -42.34 4.29 -8.40
N GLU A 96 -41.32 4.28 -7.54
CA GLU A 96 -39.93 4.56 -7.90
C GLU A 96 -39.52 3.78 -9.18
N GLN A 97 -38.67 4.40 -10.01
CA GLN A 97 -38.16 3.84 -11.28
C GLN A 97 -39.22 3.51 -12.35
N SER A 98 -40.49 3.86 -12.12
CA SER A 98 -41.58 3.71 -13.08
C SER A 98 -41.96 5.04 -13.71
N THR A 99 -42.23 5.05 -15.02
CA THR A 99 -42.66 6.27 -15.74
C THR A 99 -44.13 6.16 -16.14
N LEU A 100 -44.98 7.07 -15.65
CA LEU A 100 -46.34 7.30 -16.14
C LEU A 100 -46.29 8.31 -17.29
N SER A 101 -46.69 7.85 -18.49
CA SER A 101 -46.85 8.71 -19.66
C SER A 101 -48.26 8.65 -20.23
N GLY A 102 -48.74 9.76 -20.79
CA GLY A 102 -50.06 9.83 -21.43
C GLY A 102 -50.80 11.14 -21.15
N SER A 103 -52.01 11.25 -21.68
CA SER A 103 -52.82 12.47 -21.57
C SER A 103 -54.31 12.15 -21.41
N GLY A 104 -55.01 13.04 -20.71
CA GLY A 104 -56.45 13.00 -20.45
C GLY A 104 -56.81 13.03 -18.96
N ASP A 105 -58.11 12.98 -18.70
CA ASP A 105 -58.72 12.87 -17.37
C ASP A 105 -58.46 11.48 -16.76
N LEU A 106 -57.80 11.47 -15.59
CA LEU A 106 -57.55 10.31 -14.74
C LEU A 106 -58.68 10.08 -13.73
N GLY A 107 -59.46 11.11 -13.39
CA GLY A 107 -60.64 11.06 -12.51
C GLY A 107 -60.38 10.54 -11.09
N SER A 108 -59.13 10.53 -10.65
CA SER A 108 -58.65 10.05 -9.35
C SER A 108 -57.43 10.87 -8.89
N ASP A 109 -57.06 10.72 -7.62
CA ASP A 109 -55.91 11.37 -6.99
C ASP A 109 -54.61 10.72 -7.51
N LEU A 110 -53.51 11.47 -7.63
CA LEU A 110 -52.24 10.99 -8.18
C LEU A 110 -51.05 11.34 -7.28
N ALA A 111 -50.38 10.33 -6.73
CA ALA A 111 -49.10 10.44 -6.03
C ALA A 111 -47.96 9.92 -6.93
N ASN A 112 -46.91 10.72 -7.11
CA ASN A 112 -45.75 10.38 -7.94
C ASN A 112 -44.48 10.22 -7.09
N PHE A 113 -43.91 9.01 -7.07
CA PHE A 113 -42.57 8.69 -6.55
C PHE A 113 -41.60 8.25 -7.67
N GLY A 114 -42.07 8.23 -8.93
CA GLY A 114 -41.31 7.80 -10.10
C GLY A 114 -41.11 8.97 -11.07
N THR A 115 -41.62 8.84 -12.28
CA THR A 115 -41.64 9.93 -13.28
C THR A 115 -43.05 10.11 -13.85
N VAL A 116 -43.53 11.36 -13.93
CA VAL A 116 -44.75 11.72 -14.67
C VAL A 116 -44.36 12.60 -15.86
N ALA A 117 -44.71 12.17 -17.07
CA ALA A 117 -44.45 12.87 -18.33
C ALA A 117 -45.76 13.03 -19.15
N PRO A 118 -46.39 14.22 -19.19
CA PRO A 118 -47.78 14.41 -19.66
C PRO A 118 -48.16 14.17 -21.14
N GLY A 119 -47.56 13.23 -21.89
CA GLY A 119 -48.21 12.77 -23.12
C GLY A 119 -47.39 12.09 -24.21
N ASN A 120 -47.72 12.45 -25.45
CA ASN A 120 -46.82 12.36 -26.62
C ASN A 120 -46.40 13.80 -26.94
N SER A 121 -45.85 14.41 -25.90
CA SER A 121 -45.31 15.75 -25.69
C SER A 121 -45.31 16.71 -26.89
N PRO A 122 -46.00 17.86 -26.79
CA PRO A 122 -46.83 18.32 -25.65
C PRO A 122 -48.15 17.54 -25.45
N GLY A 123 -48.63 17.51 -24.20
CA GLY A 123 -49.91 16.94 -23.81
C GLY A 123 -50.53 17.60 -22.57
N THR A 124 -51.53 16.94 -21.97
CA THR A 124 -52.24 17.45 -20.79
C THR A 124 -52.83 16.32 -19.95
N LEU A 125 -52.60 16.37 -18.64
CA LEU A 125 -53.08 15.43 -17.63
C LEU A 125 -54.09 16.14 -16.72
N GLU A 126 -55.26 15.55 -16.46
CA GLU A 126 -56.25 16.09 -15.49
C GLU A 126 -56.43 15.11 -14.32
N VAL A 127 -56.34 15.61 -13.08
CA VAL A 127 -56.36 14.82 -11.84
C VAL A 127 -57.28 15.42 -10.78
N ALA A 128 -57.59 14.65 -9.74
CA ALA A 128 -58.30 15.14 -8.56
C ALA A 128 -57.32 15.92 -7.67
N ASP A 129 -56.73 15.27 -6.66
CA ASP A 129 -55.55 15.77 -5.97
C ASP A 129 -54.24 15.30 -6.67
N PHE A 130 -53.15 16.06 -6.52
CA PHE A 130 -51.81 15.74 -7.04
C PHE A 130 -50.76 15.86 -5.94
N ALA A 131 -49.90 14.86 -5.78
CA ALA A 131 -48.75 14.87 -4.90
C ALA A 131 -47.50 14.42 -5.67
N ASN A 132 -46.41 15.18 -5.58
CA ASN A 132 -45.17 14.90 -6.31
C ASN A 132 -43.96 14.83 -5.38
N GLU A 133 -43.36 13.65 -5.28
CA GLU A 133 -42.08 13.38 -4.60
C GLU A 133 -41.00 12.91 -5.60
N GLY A 134 -41.42 12.40 -6.77
CA GLY A 134 -40.56 11.99 -7.88
C GLY A 134 -40.34 13.12 -8.91
N VAL A 135 -40.06 12.74 -10.16
CA VAL A 135 -39.81 13.67 -11.26
C VAL A 135 -41.10 14.03 -12.00
N LEU A 136 -41.34 15.32 -12.24
CA LEU A 136 -42.30 15.82 -13.23
C LEU A 136 -41.55 16.34 -14.45
N GLU A 137 -41.75 15.73 -15.62
CA GLU A 137 -41.16 16.15 -16.90
C GLU A 137 -42.14 17.05 -17.67
N ILE A 138 -41.67 18.20 -18.15
CA ILE A 138 -42.46 19.24 -18.82
C ILE A 138 -41.74 19.71 -20.10
N GLU A 139 -42.32 19.38 -21.26
CA GLU A 139 -41.77 19.74 -22.57
C GLU A 139 -42.47 20.97 -23.17
N LEU A 140 -41.68 21.95 -23.63
CA LEU A 140 -42.14 23.21 -24.23
C LEU A 140 -41.84 23.24 -25.74
N ALA A 141 -42.87 23.39 -26.58
CA ALA A 141 -42.74 23.50 -28.04
C ALA A 141 -43.30 24.83 -28.62
N GLY A 142 -44.03 25.60 -27.81
CA GLY A 142 -44.66 26.88 -28.17
C GLY A 142 -45.42 27.46 -26.98
N THR A 143 -46.10 28.60 -27.18
CA THR A 143 -46.67 29.42 -26.08
C THR A 143 -48.19 29.35 -25.96
N ALA A 144 -48.90 28.68 -26.88
CA ALA A 144 -50.33 28.43 -26.73
C ALA A 144 -50.61 27.18 -25.86
N ASN A 145 -51.72 27.17 -25.11
CA ASN A 145 -52.12 25.98 -24.34
C ASN A 145 -52.25 24.74 -25.27
N GLY A 146 -51.46 23.70 -25.01
CA GLY A 146 -51.33 22.52 -25.88
C GLY A 146 -50.14 22.56 -26.85
N GLU A 147 -49.31 23.60 -26.79
CA GLU A 147 -47.94 23.65 -27.35
C GLU A 147 -46.87 23.47 -26.23
N PHE A 148 -47.30 23.17 -25.00
CA PHE A 148 -46.46 22.80 -23.86
C PHE A 148 -47.24 21.89 -22.89
N ASP A 149 -46.54 21.08 -22.10
CA ASP A 149 -47.14 20.13 -21.15
C ASP A 149 -47.84 20.82 -19.97
N ARG A 150 -48.97 20.22 -19.54
CA ARG A 150 -49.83 20.79 -18.48
C ARG A 150 -50.45 19.73 -17.56
N VAL A 151 -50.44 19.99 -16.26
CA VAL A 151 -51.15 19.22 -15.22
C VAL A 151 -52.29 20.07 -14.66
N LEU A 152 -53.53 19.57 -14.72
CA LEU A 152 -54.73 20.26 -14.25
C LEU A 152 -55.25 19.58 -12.99
N VAL A 153 -55.06 20.24 -11.85
CA VAL A 153 -55.42 19.73 -10.52
C VAL A 153 -56.77 20.33 -10.11
N SER A 154 -57.73 19.48 -9.80
CA SER A 154 -59.10 19.92 -9.48
C SER A 154 -59.41 19.98 -7.98
N GLY A 155 -58.52 19.45 -7.14
CA GLY A 155 -58.44 19.65 -5.70
C GLY A 155 -57.09 20.26 -5.29
N ALA A 156 -56.33 19.56 -4.47
CA ALA A 156 -55.06 20.02 -3.88
C ALA A 156 -53.81 19.59 -4.66
N ALA A 157 -52.80 20.46 -4.71
CA ALA A 157 -51.49 20.20 -5.31
C ALA A 157 -50.39 20.29 -4.24
N SER A 158 -49.83 19.14 -3.86
CA SER A 158 -48.65 19.06 -2.99
C SER A 158 -47.41 18.87 -3.86
N LEU A 159 -46.45 19.80 -3.78
CA LEU A 159 -45.25 19.81 -4.60
C LEU A 159 -44.00 19.54 -3.75
N GLY A 160 -43.04 18.90 -4.41
CA GLY A 160 -41.80 18.32 -3.89
C GLY A 160 -41.12 17.56 -5.02
N GLY A 161 -40.05 16.81 -4.76
CA GLY A 161 -39.30 16.10 -5.79
C GLY A 161 -38.67 17.05 -6.82
N SER A 162 -38.49 16.59 -8.06
CA SER A 162 -37.73 17.33 -9.08
C SER A 162 -38.60 17.78 -10.27
N LEU A 163 -38.48 19.03 -10.71
CA LEU A 163 -39.04 19.52 -11.97
C LEU A 163 -38.00 19.45 -13.09
N GLN A 164 -38.34 18.79 -14.20
CA GLN A 164 -37.48 18.69 -15.38
C GLN A 164 -38.14 19.36 -16.58
N VAL A 165 -37.53 20.44 -17.09
CA VAL A 165 -38.02 21.20 -18.24
C VAL A 165 -37.14 20.94 -19.46
N SER A 166 -37.74 20.79 -20.64
CA SER A 166 -36.97 20.73 -21.89
C SER A 166 -37.68 21.39 -23.09
N LEU A 167 -36.89 21.76 -24.11
CA LEU A 167 -37.38 22.46 -25.31
C LEU A 167 -37.45 21.54 -26.53
N LEU A 168 -38.63 21.46 -27.16
CA LEU A 168 -38.90 20.62 -28.33
C LEU A 168 -38.76 21.35 -29.67
N ASP A 169 -38.53 20.58 -30.74
CA ASP A 169 -38.49 20.99 -32.15
C ASP A 169 -37.59 22.21 -32.51
N GLY A 170 -36.71 22.61 -31.59
CA GLY A 170 -35.89 23.83 -31.73
C GLY A 170 -36.64 25.12 -31.41
N PHE A 171 -37.73 25.03 -30.65
CA PHE A 171 -38.35 26.17 -29.97
C PHE A 171 -37.33 26.89 -29.07
N ARG A 172 -37.47 28.21 -28.98
CA ARG A 172 -36.80 29.05 -27.99
C ARG A 172 -37.78 30.16 -27.60
N PRO A 173 -38.15 30.31 -26.33
CA PRO A 173 -38.99 31.41 -25.86
C PRO A 173 -38.41 32.79 -26.21
N GLU A 174 -39.29 33.78 -26.40
CA GLU A 174 -38.92 35.20 -26.33
C GLU A 174 -39.11 35.72 -24.88
N SER A 175 -38.33 36.72 -24.47
CA SER A 175 -38.42 37.28 -23.11
C SER A 175 -39.81 37.91 -22.87
N GLY A 176 -40.50 37.44 -21.82
CA GLY A 176 -41.90 37.74 -21.51
C GLY A 176 -42.90 36.65 -21.92
N ASP A 177 -42.48 35.55 -22.56
CA ASP A 177 -43.31 34.35 -22.73
C ASP A 177 -43.58 33.66 -21.38
N ARG A 178 -44.77 33.09 -21.20
CA ARG A 178 -45.24 32.45 -19.95
C ARG A 178 -45.90 31.10 -20.23
N PHE A 179 -45.61 30.10 -19.42
CA PHE A 179 -46.08 28.72 -19.55
C PHE A 179 -46.73 28.24 -18.23
N THR A 180 -48.06 28.27 -18.16
CA THR A 180 -48.84 27.80 -16.99
C THR A 180 -48.95 26.28 -17.01
N PHE A 181 -47.91 25.60 -16.50
CA PHE A 181 -47.74 24.14 -16.61
C PHE A 181 -48.46 23.36 -15.50
N ILE A 182 -48.83 24.00 -14.39
CA ILE A 182 -49.80 23.45 -13.42
C ILE A 182 -50.92 24.47 -13.20
N GLU A 183 -52.18 24.03 -13.14
CA GLU A 183 -53.32 24.85 -12.70
C GLU A 183 -54.02 24.20 -11.51
N TRP A 184 -54.40 25.01 -10.51
CA TRP A 184 -55.08 24.58 -9.27
C TRP A 184 -56.10 25.63 -8.80
N GLY A 185 -56.86 25.32 -7.74
CA GLY A 185 -57.78 26.27 -7.11
C GLY A 185 -57.08 27.21 -6.12
N ALA A 186 -57.55 28.46 -6.01
CA ALA A 186 -57.07 29.45 -5.05
C ALA A 186 -56.86 28.89 -3.62
N GLY A 187 -55.60 28.83 -3.16
CA GLY A 187 -55.24 28.30 -1.85
C GLY A 187 -55.39 26.79 -1.73
N GLN A 188 -55.07 26.04 -2.78
CA GLN A 188 -55.03 24.57 -2.81
C GLN A 188 -53.63 24.02 -3.11
N GLN A 189 -52.62 24.88 -3.26
CA GLN A 189 -51.22 24.50 -3.34
C GLN A 189 -50.58 24.35 -1.95
N SER A 190 -49.56 23.49 -1.85
CA SER A 190 -48.64 23.43 -0.70
C SER A 190 -47.29 22.89 -1.14
N GLY A 191 -46.21 23.55 -0.71
CA GLY A 191 -44.84 23.22 -1.12
C GLY A 191 -44.50 23.66 -2.55
N ASP A 192 -43.25 23.48 -2.91
CA ASP A 192 -42.68 23.72 -4.24
C ASP A 192 -41.57 22.69 -4.53
N PHE A 193 -41.21 22.45 -5.79
CA PHE A 193 -40.22 21.44 -6.20
C PHE A 193 -38.89 21.62 -5.49
N SER A 194 -38.28 20.53 -5.05
CA SER A 194 -37.04 20.47 -4.26
C SER A 194 -35.77 20.60 -5.12
N GLU A 195 -35.89 20.30 -6.41
CA GLU A 195 -34.84 20.39 -7.44
C GLU A 195 -35.44 20.87 -8.77
N PHE A 196 -34.67 21.57 -9.60
CA PHE A 196 -35.09 21.99 -10.94
C PHE A 196 -34.01 21.64 -11.97
N SER A 197 -34.39 21.31 -13.20
CA SER A 197 -33.43 21.12 -14.29
C SER A 197 -33.96 21.70 -15.61
N GLY A 198 -33.06 22.30 -16.40
CA GLY A 198 -33.39 22.91 -17.69
C GLY A 198 -33.96 24.34 -17.63
N LEU A 199 -33.71 25.10 -16.56
CA LEU A 199 -34.14 26.50 -16.47
C LEU A 199 -33.22 27.47 -17.23
N ASP A 200 -31.90 27.23 -17.33
CA ASP A 200 -31.03 27.97 -18.26
C ASP A 200 -31.28 27.51 -19.71
N LEU A 201 -31.66 28.46 -20.57
CA LEU A 201 -31.90 28.25 -22.00
C LEU A 201 -30.74 28.81 -22.87
N GLY A 202 -29.64 29.23 -22.24
CA GLY A 202 -28.42 29.69 -22.88
C GLY A 202 -28.47 31.14 -23.39
N ASP A 203 -27.30 31.66 -23.75
CA ASP A 203 -27.03 33.08 -24.08
C ASP A 203 -27.52 34.12 -23.04
N GLY A 204 -27.93 33.70 -21.84
CA GLY A 204 -28.54 34.56 -20.82
C GLY A 204 -30.07 34.69 -20.92
N LEU A 205 -30.75 33.74 -21.55
CA LEU A 205 -32.19 33.55 -21.46
C LEU A 205 -32.47 32.41 -20.46
N SER A 206 -33.32 32.62 -19.46
CA SER A 206 -33.72 31.57 -18.52
C SER A 206 -35.24 31.54 -18.26
N LEU A 207 -35.72 30.45 -17.68
CA LEU A 207 -37.10 30.28 -17.20
C LEU A 207 -37.16 30.57 -15.70
N MET A 208 -37.82 31.66 -15.32
CA MET A 208 -38.08 32.01 -13.93
C MET A 208 -39.35 31.28 -13.43
N PRO A 209 -39.26 30.42 -12.41
CA PRO A 209 -40.43 29.87 -11.74
C PRO A 209 -41.20 30.97 -10.98
N ILE A 210 -42.54 30.95 -11.11
CA ILE A 210 -43.47 31.81 -10.37
C ILE A 210 -44.68 30.96 -9.92
N VAL A 211 -44.83 30.79 -8.61
CA VAL A 211 -46.06 30.29 -7.99
C VAL A 211 -47.11 31.41 -8.05
N THR A 212 -48.36 31.07 -8.36
CA THR A 212 -49.50 32.02 -8.35
C THR A 212 -50.71 31.44 -7.62
N GLU A 213 -51.66 32.30 -7.22
CA GLU A 213 -52.91 31.90 -6.56
C GLU A 213 -53.60 30.67 -7.22
N ASN A 214 -53.53 30.52 -8.55
CA ASN A 214 -54.30 29.50 -9.29
C ASN A 214 -53.43 28.60 -10.21
N GLY A 215 -52.10 28.60 -10.08
CA GLY A 215 -51.23 27.75 -10.89
C GLY A 215 -49.74 28.09 -10.81
N TYR A 216 -48.93 27.22 -11.41
CA TYR A 216 -47.49 27.38 -11.55
C TYR A 216 -47.13 27.85 -12.96
N ASP A 217 -46.45 29.00 -13.05
CA ASP A 217 -45.93 29.56 -14.28
C ASP A 217 -44.40 29.43 -14.37
N LEU A 218 -43.90 29.10 -15.56
CA LEU A 218 -42.53 29.41 -15.98
C LEU A 218 -42.56 30.66 -16.85
N VAL A 219 -41.74 31.67 -16.56
CA VAL A 219 -41.65 32.92 -17.34
C VAL A 219 -40.26 33.08 -17.94
N ALA A 220 -40.17 33.18 -19.26
CA ALA A 220 -38.90 33.40 -19.94
C ALA A 220 -38.39 34.82 -19.72
N ILE A 221 -37.15 34.99 -19.24
CA ILE A 221 -36.54 36.29 -18.96
C ILE A 221 -35.16 36.44 -19.62
N ASP A 222 -34.93 37.61 -20.21
CA ASP A 222 -33.59 38.05 -20.63
C ASP A 222 -32.80 38.55 -19.40
N ALA A 223 -31.87 37.72 -18.94
CA ALA A 223 -30.89 37.98 -17.89
C ALA A 223 -29.51 38.37 -18.45
N SER A 224 -29.36 38.57 -19.77
CA SER A 224 -28.09 38.92 -20.40
C SER A 224 -27.67 40.39 -20.19
N GLY A 225 -28.59 41.24 -19.70
CA GLY A 225 -28.34 42.67 -19.43
C GLY A 225 -29.25 43.30 -18.37
N PRO A 226 -29.28 42.79 -17.12
CA PRO A 226 -30.08 43.36 -16.04
C PRO A 226 -29.59 44.75 -15.62
N VAL A 227 -30.48 45.55 -15.02
CA VAL A 227 -30.15 46.88 -14.49
C VAL A 227 -29.32 46.75 -13.22
N GLY A 228 -28.05 47.16 -13.30
CA GLY A 228 -27.14 47.21 -12.16
C GLY A 228 -27.35 48.45 -11.28
N LEU A 229 -27.64 48.23 -10.01
CA LEU A 229 -27.69 49.24 -8.95
C LEU A 229 -26.49 49.07 -7.99
N LEU A 230 -26.21 50.09 -7.18
CA LEU A 230 -25.19 50.04 -6.11
C LEU A 230 -23.80 49.56 -6.61
N ASP A 231 -23.30 50.18 -7.69
CA ASP A 231 -22.06 49.83 -8.39
C ASP A 231 -21.98 48.37 -8.90
N GLY A 232 -23.13 47.69 -9.02
CA GLY A 232 -23.26 46.31 -9.51
C GLY A 232 -23.47 45.25 -8.41
N LEU A 233 -23.58 45.65 -7.14
CA LEU A 233 -23.88 44.74 -6.01
C LEU A 233 -25.35 44.26 -6.00
N MET A 234 -26.21 44.95 -6.73
CA MET A 234 -27.64 44.67 -6.85
C MET A 234 -28.00 44.70 -8.34
N SER A 235 -28.81 43.76 -8.83
CA SER A 235 -29.29 43.77 -10.21
C SER A 235 -30.75 43.35 -10.31
N PHE A 236 -31.50 43.86 -11.29
CA PHE A 236 -32.87 43.41 -11.54
C PHE A 236 -33.20 43.35 -13.03
N THR A 237 -34.18 42.53 -13.40
CA THR A 237 -34.78 42.46 -14.73
C THR A 237 -36.26 42.11 -14.65
N THR A 238 -37.08 42.79 -15.43
CA THR A 238 -38.49 42.45 -15.71
C THR A 238 -38.63 41.63 -17.00
N GLY A 239 -37.51 41.26 -17.64
CA GLY A 239 -37.47 40.73 -19.00
C GLY A 239 -37.85 41.74 -20.09
N ILE A 240 -38.25 42.96 -19.72
CA ILE A 240 -38.74 44.00 -20.64
C ILE A 240 -37.82 45.22 -20.53
N ALA A 241 -36.72 45.22 -21.30
CA ALA A 241 -35.68 46.25 -21.26
C ALA A 241 -36.20 47.70 -21.31
N ALA A 242 -37.36 47.94 -21.97
CA ALA A 242 -38.00 49.26 -22.00
C ALA A 242 -38.62 49.68 -20.66
N LEU A 243 -39.15 48.75 -19.87
CA LEU A 243 -39.63 48.96 -18.51
C LEU A 243 -38.45 49.02 -17.53
N ASP A 244 -37.44 48.17 -17.70
CA ASP A 244 -36.24 48.15 -16.86
C ASP A 244 -35.53 49.53 -16.85
N ASN A 245 -35.34 50.13 -18.02
CA ASN A 245 -34.80 51.49 -18.15
C ASN A 245 -35.69 52.55 -17.44
N GLN A 246 -37.01 52.38 -17.42
CA GLN A 246 -37.92 53.30 -16.71
C GLN A 246 -37.82 53.13 -15.19
N ILE A 247 -37.67 51.90 -14.70
CA ILE A 247 -37.46 51.62 -13.27
C ILE A 247 -36.06 52.12 -12.85
N GLU A 248 -35.03 51.96 -13.68
CA GLU A 248 -33.70 52.55 -13.44
C GLU A 248 -33.78 54.08 -13.32
N ASP A 249 -34.40 54.77 -14.28
CA ASP A 249 -34.59 56.22 -14.25
C ASP A 249 -35.37 56.66 -13.00
N LEU A 250 -36.36 55.89 -12.54
CA LEU A 250 -37.12 56.19 -11.31
C LEU A 250 -36.25 56.03 -10.04
N LEU A 251 -35.52 54.92 -9.90
CA LEU A 251 -34.61 54.66 -8.78
C LEU A 251 -33.41 55.62 -8.77
N ASN A 252 -33.06 56.19 -9.93
CA ASN A 252 -32.07 57.24 -10.08
C ASN A 252 -32.61 58.68 -9.98
N GLY A 253 -33.92 58.87 -9.79
CA GLY A 253 -34.54 60.20 -9.63
C GLY A 253 -34.51 61.05 -10.91
N ALA A 254 -34.43 60.39 -12.08
CA ALA A 254 -34.63 60.99 -13.39
C ALA A 254 -36.12 61.02 -13.80
N LEU A 255 -36.95 60.12 -13.24
CA LEU A 255 -38.41 60.23 -13.23
C LEU A 255 -38.90 60.72 -11.85
N ASP A 256 -39.94 61.57 -11.87
CA ASP A 256 -40.57 62.14 -10.66
C ASP A 256 -41.70 61.24 -10.09
N SER A 257 -42.15 60.21 -10.81
CA SER A 257 -43.31 59.40 -10.40
C SER A 257 -43.42 58.02 -11.06
N VAL A 258 -43.93 57.04 -10.29
CA VAL A 258 -44.43 55.74 -10.80
C VAL A 258 -45.47 55.89 -11.90
N ALA A 259 -46.22 57.00 -11.95
CA ALA A 259 -47.23 57.25 -12.98
C ALA A 259 -46.65 57.47 -14.40
N ASP A 260 -45.32 57.61 -14.53
CA ASP A 260 -44.62 57.71 -15.82
C ASP A 260 -44.07 56.36 -16.33
N LEU A 261 -44.19 55.28 -15.55
CA LEU A 261 -43.86 53.91 -15.97
C LEU A 261 -44.88 53.38 -17.00
N SER A 262 -44.45 52.46 -17.86
CA SER A 262 -45.36 51.79 -18.82
C SER A 262 -46.31 50.80 -18.15
N GLN A 263 -45.89 50.17 -17.06
CA GLN A 263 -46.67 49.26 -16.20
C GLN A 263 -46.31 49.50 -14.73
N SER A 264 -47.24 49.28 -13.80
CA SER A 264 -47.01 49.39 -12.35
C SER A 264 -47.20 48.07 -11.59
N ALA A 265 -47.47 47.00 -12.32
CA ALA A 265 -47.46 45.61 -11.87
C ALA A 265 -46.74 44.79 -12.95
N PHE A 266 -45.79 43.95 -12.57
CA PHE A 266 -44.91 43.21 -13.48
C PHE A 266 -44.19 42.08 -12.74
N ASP A 267 -43.73 41.08 -13.48
CA ASP A 267 -42.80 40.08 -12.96
C ASP A 267 -41.40 40.67 -12.84
N LEU A 268 -40.65 40.24 -11.82
CA LEU A 268 -39.34 40.79 -11.50
C LEU A 268 -38.41 39.70 -10.97
N SER A 269 -37.25 39.54 -11.61
CA SER A 269 -36.09 38.91 -11.00
C SER A 269 -35.21 40.00 -10.37
N TRP A 270 -34.79 39.82 -9.12
CA TRP A 270 -33.98 40.80 -8.38
C TRP A 270 -32.92 40.10 -7.53
N ASN A 271 -31.64 40.34 -7.84
CA ASN A 271 -30.51 39.71 -7.16
C ASN A 271 -29.75 40.73 -6.29
N TYR A 272 -29.27 40.27 -5.12
CA TYR A 272 -28.37 41.02 -4.21
C TYR A 272 -27.35 40.07 -3.56
N GLY A 273 -26.16 39.98 -4.15
CA GLY A 273 -25.21 38.92 -3.79
C GLY A 273 -25.86 37.53 -3.97
N PRO A 274 -25.84 36.65 -2.94
CA PRO A 274 -26.46 35.32 -3.01
C PRO A 274 -27.99 35.33 -2.81
N LEU A 275 -28.62 36.48 -2.57
CA LEU A 275 -30.08 36.58 -2.56
C LEU A 275 -30.59 36.68 -4.00
N GLY A 276 -31.38 35.71 -4.45
CA GLY A 276 -32.25 35.81 -5.62
C GLY A 276 -33.70 35.99 -5.19
N ILE A 277 -34.45 36.88 -5.85
CA ILE A 277 -35.88 37.12 -5.58
C ILE A 277 -36.64 37.03 -6.90
N SER A 278 -37.74 36.28 -6.91
CA SER A 278 -38.68 36.18 -8.04
C SER A 278 -40.13 36.38 -7.58
N GLY A 279 -41.00 36.71 -8.53
CA GLY A 279 -42.44 36.87 -8.31
C GLY A 279 -43.06 38.03 -9.11
N SER A 280 -44.36 38.25 -8.91
CA SER A 280 -45.09 39.38 -9.50
C SER A 280 -45.20 40.53 -8.49
N PHE A 281 -44.64 41.69 -8.81
CA PHE A 281 -44.54 42.86 -7.93
C PHE A 281 -45.43 44.02 -8.38
N GLU A 282 -45.99 44.74 -7.41
CA GLU A 282 -46.60 46.06 -7.61
C GLU A 282 -45.69 47.18 -7.06
N ILE A 283 -45.45 48.23 -7.85
CA ILE A 283 -44.54 49.33 -7.49
C ILE A 283 -45.31 50.60 -7.03
N GLY A 284 -44.76 51.27 -6.00
CA GLY A 284 -45.25 52.52 -5.42
C GLY A 284 -44.10 53.48 -5.03
N MET A 285 -44.45 54.67 -4.56
CA MET A 285 -43.46 55.71 -4.20
C MET A 285 -43.97 56.69 -3.15
N ASN A 286 -43.16 56.93 -2.11
CA ASN A 286 -43.42 57.84 -0.99
C ASN A 286 -42.28 58.86 -0.86
N GLY A 287 -42.40 60.01 -1.53
CA GLY A 287 -41.36 61.05 -1.49
C GLY A 287 -40.16 60.65 -2.34
N SER A 288 -39.04 60.25 -1.71
CA SER A 288 -37.87 59.69 -2.41
C SER A 288 -37.73 58.17 -2.26
N GLU A 289 -38.54 57.55 -1.41
CA GLU A 289 -38.59 56.10 -1.20
C GLU A 289 -39.49 55.48 -2.28
N VAL A 290 -38.88 54.84 -3.27
CA VAL A 290 -39.56 53.94 -4.22
C VAL A 290 -39.71 52.60 -3.51
N PHE A 291 -40.81 51.89 -3.70
CA PHE A 291 -41.03 50.60 -3.06
C PHE A 291 -41.79 49.62 -3.94
N PHE A 292 -41.52 48.34 -3.75
CA PHE A 292 -42.09 47.22 -4.48
C PHE A 292 -42.71 46.29 -3.45
N LEU A 293 -43.95 45.87 -3.68
CA LEU A 293 -44.66 44.90 -2.84
C LEU A 293 -44.97 43.67 -3.69
N ALA A 294 -44.81 42.48 -3.11
CA ALA A 294 -45.34 41.24 -3.65
C ALA A 294 -46.03 40.46 -2.52
N ALA A 295 -47.08 39.74 -2.88
CA ALA A 295 -47.55 38.58 -2.14
C ALA A 295 -47.07 37.33 -2.91
N ASP A 296 -46.97 36.20 -2.23
CA ASP A 296 -46.63 34.90 -2.82
C ASP A 296 -45.30 34.92 -3.61
N ALA A 297 -44.33 35.76 -3.20
CA ALA A 297 -43.01 35.82 -3.81
C ALA A 297 -42.14 34.62 -3.42
N THR A 298 -41.03 34.44 -4.13
CA THR A 298 -39.97 33.49 -3.78
C THR A 298 -38.69 34.26 -3.43
N LEU A 299 -38.07 33.92 -2.29
CA LEU A 299 -36.68 34.29 -1.99
C LEU A 299 -35.85 33.02 -2.04
N LEU A 300 -34.70 33.08 -2.71
CA LEU A 300 -33.69 32.04 -2.74
C LEU A 300 -32.38 32.60 -2.17
N VAL A 301 -31.66 31.77 -1.42
CA VAL A 301 -30.32 32.06 -0.93
C VAL A 301 -29.39 30.93 -1.38
N ASP A 302 -28.55 31.23 -2.37
CA ASP A 302 -27.56 30.31 -2.93
C ASP A 302 -26.49 29.94 -1.87
N ALA A 303 -26.34 28.64 -1.57
CA ALA A 303 -25.37 28.17 -0.58
C ALA A 303 -23.92 28.27 -1.06
N SER A 304 -23.68 28.21 -2.38
CA SER A 304 -22.35 28.39 -2.99
C SER A 304 -21.81 29.82 -2.83
N GLY A 305 -22.71 30.78 -2.59
CA GLY A 305 -22.39 32.20 -2.47
C GLY A 305 -22.11 32.90 -3.81
N SER A 306 -22.56 32.34 -4.93
CA SER A 306 -22.52 33.02 -6.22
C SER A 306 -23.53 34.17 -6.27
N ALA A 307 -23.52 34.93 -7.37
CA ALA A 307 -24.53 35.95 -7.67
C ALA A 307 -25.12 35.73 -9.07
N ASN A 308 -25.19 34.47 -9.50
CA ASN A 308 -25.52 34.08 -10.88
C ASN A 308 -27.04 34.10 -11.16
N GLY A 309 -27.86 34.07 -10.10
CA GLY A 309 -29.29 33.74 -10.16
C GLY A 309 -29.52 32.37 -9.53
N PHE A 310 -30.63 31.73 -9.91
CA PHE A 310 -30.94 30.32 -9.64
C PHE A 310 -31.01 29.64 -11.00
N ASP A 311 -30.11 28.69 -11.28
CA ASP A 311 -30.14 27.87 -12.50
C ASP A 311 -30.92 26.55 -12.30
N GLY A 312 -31.13 26.15 -11.05
CA GLY A 312 -31.96 25.02 -10.62
C GLY A 312 -31.17 23.84 -10.06
N GLU A 313 -29.88 23.74 -10.39
CA GLU A 313 -29.00 22.65 -9.95
C GLU A 313 -28.32 22.96 -8.59
N GLU A 314 -28.56 24.13 -7.99
CA GLU A 314 -27.89 24.57 -6.75
C GLU A 314 -28.61 24.14 -5.46
N THR A 315 -27.82 23.76 -4.44
CA THR A 315 -28.31 23.71 -3.06
C THR A 315 -28.62 25.14 -2.59
N ALA A 316 -29.88 25.39 -2.21
CA ALA A 316 -30.34 26.72 -1.82
C ALA A 316 -31.32 26.67 -0.65
N PHE A 317 -31.37 27.76 0.09
CA PHE A 317 -32.41 27.99 1.09
C PHE A 317 -33.54 28.83 0.46
N ARG A 318 -34.78 28.32 0.48
CA ARG A 318 -35.95 28.98 -0.14
C ARG A 318 -36.91 29.54 0.93
N LEU A 319 -37.53 30.67 0.62
CA LEU A 319 -38.83 31.05 1.19
C LEU A 319 -39.88 31.04 0.07
N ILE A 320 -40.99 30.35 0.31
CA ILE A 320 -42.22 30.44 -0.49
C ILE A 320 -43.31 31.20 0.27
N ASP A 321 -44.42 31.50 -0.40
CA ASP A 321 -45.54 32.29 0.13
C ASP A 321 -45.08 33.64 0.75
N LEU A 322 -44.02 34.24 0.20
CA LEU A 322 -43.31 35.36 0.84
C LEU A 322 -44.05 36.69 0.61
N ASP A 323 -44.67 37.20 1.67
CA ASP A 323 -45.25 38.55 1.73
C ASP A 323 -44.08 39.55 1.85
N LEU A 324 -43.61 40.11 0.71
CA LEU A 324 -42.35 40.87 0.60
C LEU A 324 -42.56 42.36 0.29
N ALA A 325 -41.86 43.22 1.03
CA ALA A 325 -41.63 44.62 0.67
C ALA A 325 -40.15 44.93 0.46
N ILE A 326 -39.86 45.63 -0.63
CA ILE A 326 -38.54 46.13 -0.97
C ILE A 326 -38.63 47.65 -1.09
N VAL A 327 -37.87 48.40 -0.30
CA VAL A 327 -37.88 49.87 -0.24
C VAL A 327 -36.51 50.40 -0.63
N PHE A 328 -36.45 51.43 -1.47
CA PHE A 328 -35.19 52.03 -1.94
C PHE A 328 -35.29 53.57 -1.95
N ASP A 329 -34.42 54.26 -1.21
CA ASP A 329 -34.38 55.73 -1.26
C ASP A 329 -33.46 56.22 -2.38
N SER A 330 -34.07 56.89 -3.36
CA SER A 330 -33.39 57.41 -4.56
C SER A 330 -32.31 58.48 -4.28
N ASN A 331 -32.33 59.16 -3.11
CA ASN A 331 -31.33 60.16 -2.74
C ASN A 331 -30.14 59.56 -1.97
N THR A 332 -30.40 58.67 -1.01
CA THR A 332 -29.36 58.08 -0.14
C THR A 332 -28.74 56.82 -0.73
N LYS A 333 -29.46 56.13 -1.62
CA LYS A 333 -29.16 54.78 -2.14
C LYS A 333 -29.11 53.71 -1.04
N GLY A 334 -29.72 53.98 0.11
CA GLY A 334 -30.07 52.96 1.10
C GLY A 334 -31.32 52.19 0.69
N PHE A 335 -31.44 50.96 1.17
CA PHE A 335 -32.54 50.05 0.84
C PHE A 335 -33.05 49.30 2.09
N ALA A 336 -34.21 48.66 1.99
CA ALA A 336 -34.67 47.67 2.95
C ALA A 336 -35.40 46.52 2.25
N PHE A 337 -35.16 45.30 2.70
CA PHE A 337 -35.94 44.11 2.35
C PHE A 337 -36.63 43.64 3.65
N VAL A 338 -37.95 43.58 3.65
CA VAL A 338 -38.74 43.19 4.84
C VAL A 338 -39.90 42.31 4.40
N GLY A 339 -39.99 41.10 4.92
CA GLY A 339 -41.08 40.17 4.58
C GLY A 339 -41.11 38.94 5.48
N SER A 340 -42.12 38.10 5.31
CA SER A 340 -42.28 36.83 6.03
C SER A 340 -42.89 35.75 5.15
N GLY A 341 -42.34 34.53 5.17
CA GLY A 341 -42.78 33.40 4.33
C GLY A 341 -42.28 32.06 4.88
N SER A 342 -42.75 30.96 4.30
CA SER A 342 -42.48 29.59 4.74
C SER A 342 -41.11 29.11 4.27
N ALA A 343 -40.31 28.53 5.18
CA ALA A 343 -38.99 27.97 4.89
C ALA A 343 -39.03 26.64 4.13
N GLU A 344 -38.11 26.47 3.18
CA GLU A 344 -37.79 25.20 2.51
C GLU A 344 -36.28 25.10 2.20
N LEU A 345 -35.80 23.87 1.93
CA LEU A 345 -34.41 23.57 1.57
C LEU A 345 -34.39 22.81 0.24
N LEU A 346 -33.48 23.19 -0.66
CA LEU A 346 -33.32 22.59 -2.00
C LEU A 346 -32.02 21.80 -2.09
N GLY A 347 -32.02 20.72 -2.87
CA GLY A 347 -30.83 19.91 -3.17
C GLY A 347 -30.30 19.00 -2.04
N GLY A 348 -31.04 18.79 -0.93
CA GLY A 348 -30.56 18.00 0.21
C GLY A 348 -31.65 17.25 0.97
N GLY A 349 -31.27 16.12 1.60
CA GLY A 349 -32.17 15.22 2.35
C GLY A 349 -32.60 15.71 3.74
N LEU A 350 -32.83 17.01 3.91
CA LEU A 350 -33.31 17.63 5.16
C LEU A 350 -34.47 18.57 4.85
N GLU A 351 -35.68 18.21 5.27
CA GLU A 351 -36.81 19.12 5.29
C GLU A 351 -36.63 20.18 6.37
N ILE A 352 -36.82 21.45 6.05
CA ILE A 352 -37.14 22.50 7.03
C ILE A 352 -38.58 22.94 6.84
N GLY A 353 -39.25 23.35 7.92
CA GLY A 353 -40.58 23.94 7.87
C GLY A 353 -40.83 25.00 8.95
N GLY A 354 -41.70 25.95 8.62
CA GLY A 354 -42.12 27.07 9.47
C GLY A 354 -41.70 28.45 8.96
N ASP A 355 -42.25 29.49 9.54
CA ASP A 355 -42.17 30.86 9.01
C ASP A 355 -40.84 31.55 9.39
N LEU A 356 -40.15 32.16 8.42
CA LEU A 356 -39.03 33.08 8.70
C LEU A 356 -39.38 34.53 8.36
N ASP A 357 -38.93 35.44 9.22
CA ASP A 357 -38.86 36.87 8.96
C ASP A 357 -37.55 37.24 8.23
N LEU A 358 -37.65 37.81 7.03
CA LEU A 358 -36.57 38.57 6.39
C LEU A 358 -36.56 40.01 6.91
N LYS A 359 -35.44 40.46 7.48
CA LYS A 359 -35.25 41.86 7.93
C LYS A 359 -33.87 42.40 7.58
N TRP A 360 -33.77 43.10 6.46
CA TRP A 360 -32.63 43.90 6.05
C TRP A 360 -33.02 45.38 5.98
N ASN A 361 -32.31 46.28 6.66
CA ASN A 361 -32.52 47.74 6.52
C ASN A 361 -31.20 48.52 6.54
N SER A 362 -30.92 49.22 5.44
CA SER A 362 -29.78 50.13 5.22
C SER A 362 -30.20 51.58 4.88
N LEU A 363 -31.49 51.94 5.03
CA LEU A 363 -32.07 53.26 4.69
C LEU A 363 -31.47 54.45 5.49
N GLY A 364 -30.67 54.20 6.52
CA GLY A 364 -30.17 55.21 7.47
C GLY A 364 -31.17 55.56 8.58
N ARG A 365 -32.33 54.87 8.63
CA ARG A 365 -33.44 55.10 9.56
C ARG A 365 -34.15 53.80 9.90
N ASP A 366 -34.68 53.70 11.12
CA ASP A 366 -35.57 52.58 11.47
C ASP A 366 -36.90 52.69 10.70
N LEU A 367 -37.49 51.54 10.36
CA LEU A 367 -38.88 51.39 9.93
C LEU A 367 -39.69 50.91 11.13
N ALA A 368 -40.66 51.70 11.59
CA ALA A 368 -41.37 51.47 12.85
C ALA A 368 -42.89 51.45 12.66
N ALA A 369 -43.41 50.29 12.24
CA ALA A 369 -44.81 50.06 11.84
C ALA A 369 -45.27 51.04 10.74
N GLU A 370 -44.45 51.21 9.71
CA GLU A 370 -44.73 52.07 8.57
C GLU A 370 -45.45 51.28 7.48
N ASN A 371 -46.63 51.75 7.05
CA ASN A 371 -47.45 51.07 6.07
C ASN A 371 -47.20 51.61 4.65
N PHE A 372 -46.78 50.72 3.76
CA PHE A 372 -46.59 50.96 2.34
C PHE A 372 -47.74 50.33 1.54
N THR A 373 -48.13 50.95 0.43
CA THR A 373 -49.29 50.51 -0.37
C THR A 373 -49.03 50.81 -1.84
N ALA A 374 -48.97 49.76 -2.66
CA ALA A 374 -48.98 49.83 -4.12
C ALA A 374 -50.31 49.21 -4.60
N GLY A 375 -50.88 49.70 -5.72
CA GLY A 375 -52.15 49.26 -6.32
C GLY A 375 -53.16 48.52 -5.41
N SER A 376 -53.04 47.19 -5.32
CA SER A 376 -53.86 46.31 -4.48
C SER A 376 -53.21 45.86 -3.15
N LEU A 377 -51.88 45.82 -3.08
CA LEU A 377 -51.09 45.30 -1.97
C LEU A 377 -50.82 46.36 -0.88
N SER A 378 -50.75 45.95 0.39
CA SER A 378 -50.39 46.85 1.50
C SER A 378 -49.75 46.11 2.68
N GLN A 379 -48.51 46.45 3.00
CA GLN A 379 -47.72 45.81 4.08
C GLN A 379 -47.25 46.84 5.11
N THR A 380 -47.06 46.41 6.37
CA THR A 380 -46.65 47.27 7.49
C THR A 380 -45.30 46.81 8.05
N LEU A 381 -44.25 47.60 7.79
CA LEU A 381 -42.86 47.18 7.93
C LEU A 381 -42.26 47.53 9.30
N ASN A 382 -41.44 46.62 9.83
CA ASN A 382 -40.74 46.76 11.11
C ASN A 382 -39.29 46.25 10.99
N ALA A 383 -38.33 47.15 10.79
CA ALA A 383 -36.92 46.80 10.64
C ALA A 383 -36.00 47.90 11.18
N VAL A 384 -35.06 47.52 12.06
CA VAL A 384 -34.07 48.43 12.67
C VAL A 384 -32.91 48.64 11.70
N ASN A 385 -32.44 49.88 11.56
CA ASN A 385 -31.35 50.21 10.63
C ASN A 385 -30.03 49.54 11.05
N GLY A 386 -29.39 48.85 10.11
CA GLY A 386 -28.15 48.10 10.31
C GLY A 386 -28.38 46.63 10.68
N VAL A 387 -29.64 46.17 10.73
CA VAL A 387 -29.97 44.74 10.77
C VAL A 387 -30.00 44.21 9.34
N ALA A 388 -29.44 43.00 9.16
CA ALA A 388 -29.44 42.21 7.93
C ALA A 388 -29.51 40.74 8.36
N VAL A 389 -30.73 40.23 8.56
CA VAL A 389 -30.97 38.90 9.12
C VAL A 389 -32.17 38.24 8.45
N LEU A 390 -32.13 36.92 8.34
CA LEU A 390 -33.26 36.04 8.07
C LEU A 390 -33.42 35.15 9.31
N SER A 391 -34.60 35.11 9.94
CA SER A 391 -34.77 34.46 11.25
C SER A 391 -36.19 33.97 11.52
N GLY A 392 -36.32 32.80 12.15
CA GLY A 392 -37.60 32.21 12.57
C GLY A 392 -37.59 31.76 14.03
N GLN A 393 -38.78 31.44 14.54
CA GLN A 393 -38.98 30.89 15.88
C GLN A 393 -39.72 29.56 15.83
N ASP A 394 -39.38 28.63 16.72
CA ASP A 394 -39.97 27.29 16.78
C ASP A 394 -39.99 26.53 15.42
N THR A 395 -39.09 26.86 14.48
CA THR A 395 -39.05 26.20 13.16
C THR A 395 -38.42 24.81 13.28
N VAL A 396 -38.85 23.90 12.41
CA VAL A 396 -38.60 22.46 12.52
C VAL A 396 -37.72 21.99 11.38
N ILE A 397 -36.67 21.22 11.68
CA ILE A 397 -35.97 20.37 10.70
C ILE A 397 -36.35 18.91 10.96
N SER A 398 -36.90 18.23 9.95
CA SER A 398 -37.23 16.79 10.01
C SER A 398 -36.05 15.93 9.57
N PHE A 399 -35.95 14.73 10.13
CA PHE A 399 -35.06 13.67 9.66
C PHE A 399 -35.67 12.31 10.01
N VAL A 400 -35.23 11.23 9.36
CA VAL A 400 -35.88 9.89 9.41
C VAL A 400 -36.13 9.37 10.84
N ALA A 401 -35.29 9.75 11.81
CA ALA A 401 -35.39 9.31 13.21
C ALA A 401 -36.12 10.27 14.18
N GLY A 402 -36.50 11.49 13.78
CA GLY A 402 -37.03 12.52 14.71
C GLY A 402 -37.08 13.93 14.10
N SER A 403 -37.13 14.96 14.96
CA SER A 403 -37.11 16.36 14.50
C SER A 403 -36.36 17.30 15.46
N LEU A 404 -35.76 18.35 14.88
CA LEU A 404 -35.11 19.45 15.60
C LEU A 404 -36.01 20.68 15.53
N THR A 405 -36.61 21.08 16.65
CA THR A 405 -37.34 22.35 16.78
C THR A 405 -36.42 23.39 17.42
N SER A 406 -36.24 24.58 16.82
CA SER A 406 -35.37 25.65 17.36
C SER A 406 -35.73 27.05 16.86
N ASP A 407 -35.14 28.08 17.50
CA ASP A 407 -34.99 29.41 16.92
C ASP A 407 -33.77 29.42 15.98
N PHE A 408 -33.96 29.84 14.71
CA PHE A 408 -32.92 29.88 13.68
C PHE A 408 -32.62 31.31 13.23
N SER A 409 -31.36 31.60 12.89
CA SER A 409 -30.93 32.92 12.41
C SER A 409 -29.75 32.86 11.44
N VAL A 410 -29.94 33.39 10.23
CA VAL A 410 -28.91 33.59 9.21
C VAL A 410 -28.51 35.07 9.19
N SER A 411 -27.23 35.36 9.40
CA SER A 411 -26.69 36.71 9.29
C SER A 411 -26.34 37.02 7.84
N LEU A 412 -27.08 37.92 7.19
CA LEU A 412 -26.90 38.22 5.77
C LEU A 412 -25.68 39.12 5.54
N ALA A 413 -24.68 38.61 4.85
CA ALA A 413 -23.41 39.30 4.62
C ALA A 413 -23.52 40.32 3.47
N ALA A 414 -23.29 41.60 3.75
CA ALA A 414 -23.34 42.68 2.77
C ALA A 414 -22.23 42.67 1.68
N ASN A 415 -21.44 41.60 1.61
CA ASN A 415 -20.23 41.48 0.79
C ASN A 415 -20.32 40.40 -0.31
N GLY A 416 -21.27 39.46 -0.21
CA GLY A 416 -21.44 38.37 -1.19
C GLY A 416 -20.34 37.30 -1.21
N ASP A 417 -19.71 36.99 -0.08
CA ASP A 417 -18.60 36.01 -0.01
C ASP A 417 -18.74 35.07 1.21
N SER A 418 -18.58 33.76 0.96
CA SER A 418 -18.38 32.64 1.91
C SER A 418 -19.52 32.25 2.89
N GLY A 419 -20.20 31.13 2.55
CA GLY A 419 -20.76 30.16 3.49
C GLY A 419 -22.14 30.46 4.08
N PHE A 420 -23.14 29.66 3.72
CA PHE A 420 -24.46 29.68 4.36
C PHE A 420 -24.40 28.99 5.74
N SER A 421 -24.12 29.79 6.77
CA SER A 421 -24.06 29.38 8.18
C SER A 421 -25.33 29.83 8.93
N VAL A 422 -26.22 28.88 9.22
CA VAL A 422 -27.41 29.12 10.06
C VAL A 422 -27.05 28.94 11.54
N SER A 423 -27.27 29.98 12.34
CA SER A 423 -27.20 29.88 13.80
C SER A 423 -28.45 29.20 14.33
N VAL A 424 -28.26 28.14 15.11
CA VAL A 424 -29.34 27.37 15.79
C VAL A 424 -29.33 27.70 17.28
N SER A 425 -30.49 27.91 17.89
CA SER A 425 -30.60 28.25 19.32
C SER A 425 -31.90 27.80 20.00
N ASP A 426 -31.82 27.66 21.34
CA ASP A 426 -32.87 27.18 22.27
C ASP A 426 -33.55 25.86 21.88
N GLY A 427 -32.90 25.04 21.04
CA GLY A 427 -33.55 23.92 20.38
C GLY A 427 -33.77 22.68 21.25
N ALA A 428 -34.73 21.87 20.80
CA ALA A 428 -35.00 20.52 21.27
C ALA A 428 -34.94 19.56 20.08
N LEU A 429 -34.24 18.44 20.25
CA LEU A 429 -34.13 17.36 19.28
C LEU A 429 -34.96 16.18 19.80
N ASP A 430 -36.20 16.11 19.32
CA ASP A 430 -37.22 15.16 19.79
C ASP A 430 -37.18 13.87 18.95
N PHE A 431 -37.16 12.74 19.66
CA PHE A 431 -37.27 11.40 19.10
C PHE A 431 -38.62 10.77 19.49
N PRO A 432 -39.16 9.80 18.72
CA PRO A 432 -40.39 9.06 19.07
C PRO A 432 -40.32 8.33 20.43
N GLY A 433 -40.69 9.04 21.50
CA GLY A 433 -40.60 8.57 22.88
C GLY A 433 -41.66 7.54 23.25
N THR A 434 -41.34 6.68 24.22
CA THR A 434 -42.29 5.69 24.77
C THR A 434 -42.26 5.66 26.31
N PRO A 435 -43.28 5.10 26.99
CA PRO A 435 -43.28 5.01 28.46
C PRO A 435 -42.16 4.18 29.11
N ARG A 436 -41.21 3.65 28.32
CA ARG A 436 -40.06 2.81 28.76
C ARG A 436 -38.72 3.23 28.15
N ALA A 437 -38.72 4.15 27.19
CA ALA A 437 -37.54 4.74 26.57
C ALA A 437 -37.77 6.26 26.45
N ASP A 438 -37.03 7.01 27.25
CA ASP A 438 -37.09 8.47 27.38
C ASP A 438 -35.72 9.03 26.99
N VAL A 439 -35.62 9.63 25.80
CA VAL A 439 -34.42 10.26 25.26
C VAL A 439 -34.74 11.74 25.07
N SER A 440 -34.04 12.61 25.80
CA SER A 440 -34.28 14.04 25.82
C SER A 440 -32.99 14.79 25.50
N VAL A 441 -33.05 15.63 24.48
CA VAL A 441 -31.94 16.39 23.93
C VAL A 441 -32.40 17.85 23.77
N SER A 442 -31.77 18.76 24.51
CA SER A 442 -32.32 20.11 24.75
C SER A 442 -31.24 21.16 24.92
N ASN A 443 -31.60 22.44 24.78
CA ASN A 443 -30.64 23.57 24.70
C ASN A 443 -29.72 23.41 23.47
N VAL A 444 -30.23 22.80 22.40
CA VAL A 444 -29.51 22.57 21.15
C VAL A 444 -29.13 23.94 20.57
N SER A 445 -27.82 24.15 20.39
CA SER A 445 -27.28 25.43 19.92
C SER A 445 -25.91 25.26 19.28
N GLY A 446 -25.67 26.01 18.19
CA GLY A 446 -24.47 25.92 17.37
C GLY A 446 -24.71 26.48 15.97
N THR A 447 -23.99 25.95 14.98
CA THR A 447 -24.13 26.33 13.57
C THR A 447 -24.39 25.11 12.69
N LEU A 448 -25.36 25.24 11.79
CA LEU A 448 -25.55 24.38 10.62
C LEU A 448 -24.90 25.10 9.43
N ASN A 449 -23.92 24.48 8.79
CA ASN A 449 -23.32 24.96 7.55
C ASN A 449 -23.78 24.08 6.38
N MET A 450 -23.98 24.67 5.20
CA MET A 450 -24.14 23.92 3.95
C MET A 450 -23.03 24.33 2.97
N ASP A 451 -22.52 23.38 2.20
CA ASP A 451 -21.64 23.65 1.05
C ASP A 451 -22.43 23.72 -0.27
N ALA A 452 -21.72 23.87 -1.40
CA ALA A 452 -22.34 24.00 -2.72
C ALA A 452 -22.81 22.65 -3.28
N GLU A 453 -22.36 21.56 -2.69
CA GLU A 453 -22.60 20.17 -3.08
C GLU A 453 -23.71 19.50 -2.24
N GLY A 454 -24.42 20.26 -1.41
CA GLY A 454 -25.56 19.81 -0.61
C GLY A 454 -25.19 19.10 0.69
N ALA A 455 -23.91 19.06 1.08
CA ALA A 455 -23.50 18.44 2.33
C ALA A 455 -23.70 19.41 3.50
N VAL A 456 -24.31 18.90 4.59
CA VAL A 456 -24.70 19.71 5.75
C VAL A 456 -23.85 19.35 6.97
N ASP A 457 -22.94 20.25 7.34
CA ASP A 457 -22.10 20.13 8.54
C ASP A 457 -22.78 20.78 9.75
N LEU A 458 -23.20 19.95 10.70
CA LEU A 458 -23.87 20.36 11.93
C LEU A 458 -22.91 20.37 13.12
N ALA A 459 -22.39 21.56 13.44
CA ALA A 459 -21.56 21.83 14.60
C ALA A 459 -22.42 22.24 15.81
N LEU A 460 -23.29 21.34 16.26
CA LEU A 460 -24.24 21.59 17.35
C LEU A 460 -23.73 21.10 18.71
N SER A 461 -24.14 21.80 19.78
CA SER A 461 -23.97 21.37 21.17
C SER A 461 -25.31 21.34 21.89
N ALA A 462 -25.53 20.34 22.75
CA ALA A 462 -26.80 20.12 23.44
C ALA A 462 -26.58 19.54 24.85
N SER A 463 -27.60 19.61 25.72
CA SER A 463 -27.69 18.78 26.92
C SER A 463 -28.46 17.49 26.60
N PHE A 464 -27.91 16.34 27.01
CA PHE A 464 -28.45 15.02 26.66
C PHE A 464 -28.72 14.17 27.91
N SER A 465 -29.89 13.55 27.94
CA SER A 465 -30.20 12.49 28.90
C SER A 465 -30.98 11.37 28.23
N ALA A 466 -30.69 10.12 28.61
CA ALA A 466 -31.40 8.95 28.10
C ALA A 466 -31.69 7.96 29.22
N THR A 467 -32.91 7.45 29.27
CA THR A 467 -33.37 6.46 30.25
C THR A 467 -34.12 5.33 29.55
N PHE A 468 -33.51 4.16 29.57
CA PHE A 468 -34.09 2.88 29.14
C PHE A 468 -34.16 1.92 30.33
N ALA A 469 -34.89 0.82 30.20
CA ALA A 469 -34.89 -0.25 31.20
C ALA A 469 -33.52 -0.99 31.21
N GLY A 470 -32.54 -0.44 31.93
CA GLY A 470 -31.18 -0.98 32.05
C GLY A 470 -30.05 -0.05 31.59
N LEU A 471 -30.35 1.14 31.05
CA LEU A 471 -29.37 2.18 30.72
C LEU A 471 -29.87 3.54 31.21
N ASN A 472 -29.04 4.28 31.93
CA ASN A 472 -29.32 5.66 32.29
C ASN A 472 -28.09 6.54 32.06
N ILE A 473 -28.25 7.60 31.27
CA ILE A 473 -27.24 8.60 30.95
C ILE A 473 -27.78 9.97 31.35
N SER A 474 -26.98 10.75 32.09
CA SER A 474 -27.30 12.13 32.48
C SER A 474 -26.10 13.05 32.21
N ALA A 475 -25.97 13.49 30.96
CA ALA A 475 -24.90 14.36 30.49
C ALA A 475 -25.31 15.84 30.59
N THR A 476 -24.35 16.74 30.81
CA THR A 476 -24.61 18.19 30.81
C THR A 476 -24.35 18.86 29.46
N GLN A 477 -23.41 18.33 28.69
CA GLN A 477 -23.12 18.79 27.33
C GLN A 477 -22.59 17.64 26.47
N VAL A 478 -23.08 17.56 25.24
CA VAL A 478 -22.65 16.67 24.15
C VAL A 478 -22.49 17.49 22.86
N ALA A 479 -21.75 16.96 21.89
CA ALA A 479 -21.89 17.37 20.51
C ALA A 479 -23.05 16.59 19.87
N VAL A 480 -23.74 17.22 18.91
CA VAL A 480 -24.64 16.54 17.97
C VAL A 480 -24.08 16.78 16.58
N THR A 481 -23.79 15.70 15.86
CA THR A 481 -23.32 15.69 14.48
C THR A 481 -24.36 15.01 13.59
N TYR A 482 -24.25 15.24 12.28
CA TYR A 482 -25.13 14.69 11.27
C TYR A 482 -24.28 14.10 10.15
N SER A 483 -24.66 12.93 9.66
CA SER A 483 -24.06 12.30 8.50
C SER A 483 -25.18 11.86 7.55
N GLY A 484 -25.23 12.51 6.38
CA GLY A 484 -26.21 12.24 5.34
C GLY A 484 -25.87 13.02 4.07
N GLY A 485 -25.93 12.35 2.93
CA GLY A 485 -25.78 12.91 1.60
C GLY A 485 -26.80 12.29 0.64
N GLN A 486 -26.81 12.76 -0.62
CA GLN A 486 -27.69 12.24 -1.68
C GLN A 486 -27.61 10.69 -1.79
N GLY A 487 -28.60 9.99 -1.24
CA GLY A 487 -28.77 8.53 -1.28
C GLY A 487 -28.35 7.72 -0.04
N ASP A 488 -27.80 8.34 1.03
CA ASP A 488 -27.44 7.64 2.28
C ASP A 488 -28.54 7.76 3.37
N GLU A 489 -28.68 6.77 4.27
CA GLU A 489 -29.57 6.88 5.44
C GLU A 489 -29.06 8.01 6.35
N ALA A 490 -29.87 9.08 6.53
CA ALA A 490 -29.50 10.24 7.33
C ALA A 490 -29.39 9.92 8.83
N ILE A 491 -28.15 9.83 9.35
CA ILE A 491 -27.88 9.51 10.75
C ILE A 491 -27.65 10.78 11.57
N VAL A 492 -28.44 10.94 12.64
CA VAL A 492 -28.12 11.89 13.72
C VAL A 492 -27.28 11.19 14.78
N GLU A 493 -26.10 11.75 15.02
CA GLU A 493 -25.07 11.23 15.91
C GLU A 493 -24.97 12.10 17.17
N ILE A 494 -24.89 11.47 18.35
CA ILE A 494 -24.73 12.19 19.61
C ILE A 494 -23.47 11.72 20.32
N VAL A 495 -22.54 12.65 20.58
CA VAL A 495 -21.16 12.34 20.97
C VAL A 495 -20.78 13.02 22.29
N ALA A 496 -20.48 12.21 23.29
CA ALA A 496 -19.76 12.63 24.50
C ALA A 496 -18.29 12.21 24.39
N SER A 497 -17.46 13.09 23.84
CA SER A 497 -16.01 12.85 23.63
C SER A 497 -15.19 12.78 24.93
N ALA A 498 -15.73 13.30 26.03
CA ALA A 498 -15.15 13.19 27.38
C ALA A 498 -15.96 12.22 28.25
N PRO A 499 -15.32 11.39 29.12
CA PRO A 499 -16.07 10.43 29.94
C PRO A 499 -17.07 11.07 30.92
N ILE A 500 -18.34 10.68 30.78
CA ILE A 500 -19.45 11.10 31.64
C ILE A 500 -19.89 9.97 32.57
N GLY A 501 -20.62 10.30 33.63
CA GLY A 501 -21.24 9.30 34.53
C GLY A 501 -22.53 8.74 33.94
N LEU A 502 -22.70 7.42 34.01
CA LEU A 502 -23.87 6.69 33.53
C LEU A 502 -24.08 5.38 34.32
N SER A 503 -25.18 4.67 34.08
CA SER A 503 -25.34 3.29 34.56
C SER A 503 -25.80 2.32 33.47
N VAL A 504 -25.24 1.12 33.47
CA VAL A 504 -25.50 0.02 32.52
C VAL A 504 -25.83 -1.23 33.33
N ALA A 505 -26.95 -1.89 33.03
CA ALA A 505 -27.50 -3.01 33.81
C ALA A 505 -27.60 -2.71 35.33
N ASN A 506 -27.91 -1.45 35.70
CA ASN A 506 -27.92 -0.91 37.07
C ASN A 506 -26.53 -0.81 37.77
N LEU A 507 -25.43 -1.07 37.05
CA LEU A 507 -24.06 -0.89 37.53
C LEU A 507 -23.54 0.51 37.14
N SER A 508 -22.80 1.18 38.04
CA SER A 508 -22.26 2.52 37.78
C SER A 508 -21.02 2.48 36.90
N ALA A 509 -21.02 3.26 35.83
CA ALA A 509 -19.90 3.38 34.90
C ALA A 509 -19.54 4.84 34.60
N THR A 510 -18.35 5.04 34.05
CA THR A 510 -17.97 6.30 33.38
C THR A 510 -17.39 5.98 32.02
N ALA A 511 -17.89 6.61 30.94
CA ALA A 511 -17.40 6.36 29.59
C ALA A 511 -17.60 7.58 28.70
N ALA A 512 -16.76 7.72 27.67
CA ALA A 512 -17.10 8.50 26.49
C ALA A 512 -18.08 7.66 25.64
N PHE A 513 -19.00 8.31 24.94
CA PHE A 513 -19.99 7.59 24.12
C PHE A 513 -20.24 8.26 22.78
N TYR A 514 -20.60 7.42 21.81
CA TYR A 514 -21.21 7.75 20.54
C TYR A 514 -22.59 7.06 20.51
N MET A 515 -23.64 7.78 20.13
CA MET A 515 -24.98 7.22 19.92
C MET A 515 -25.43 7.51 18.50
N SER A 516 -25.96 6.52 17.80
CA SER A 516 -26.82 6.71 16.63
C SER A 516 -28.22 6.19 16.90
N ALA A 517 -29.21 6.84 16.29
CA ALA A 517 -30.56 6.29 16.13
C ALA A 517 -30.72 5.87 14.66
N ARG A 518 -31.40 4.75 14.39
CA ARG A 518 -31.74 4.29 13.02
C ARG A 518 -33.23 4.00 12.89
N ALA A 519 -33.71 4.01 11.66
CA ALA A 519 -35.07 3.59 11.35
C ALA A 519 -35.28 2.11 11.77
N PRO A 520 -36.45 1.73 12.34
CA PRO A 520 -36.74 0.34 12.62
C PRO A 520 -36.97 -0.44 11.31
N PRO A 521 -36.36 -1.62 11.12
CA PRO A 521 -36.57 -2.44 9.91
C PRO A 521 -38.05 -2.81 9.62
N SER A 522 -38.91 -2.72 10.64
CA SER A 522 -40.37 -2.73 10.52
C SER A 522 -41.00 -2.23 11.83
N GLY A 523 -41.49 -0.99 11.89
CA GLY A 523 -42.19 -0.48 13.08
C GLY A 523 -42.27 1.04 13.17
N THR A 524 -42.72 1.55 14.32
CA THR A 524 -42.90 3.00 14.59
C THR A 524 -42.06 3.48 15.79
N THR A 525 -40.99 2.78 16.14
CA THR A 525 -40.12 3.08 17.29
C THR A 525 -38.66 2.83 16.91
N PRO A 526 -37.75 3.81 17.01
CA PRO A 526 -36.35 3.66 16.56
C PRO A 526 -35.55 2.68 17.43
N GLU A 527 -34.51 2.08 16.83
CA GLU A 527 -33.45 1.36 17.55
C GLU A 527 -32.31 2.35 17.87
N TYR A 528 -31.82 2.36 19.11
CA TYR A 528 -30.71 3.22 19.54
C TYR A 528 -29.45 2.39 19.78
N PHE A 529 -28.34 2.77 19.14
CA PHE A 529 -27.05 2.07 19.26
C PHE A 529 -26.04 2.96 19.96
N PHE A 530 -25.52 2.52 21.11
CA PHE A 530 -24.47 3.22 21.86
C PHE A 530 -23.14 2.48 21.73
N SER A 531 -22.13 3.14 21.20
CA SER A 531 -20.73 2.72 21.26
C SER A 531 -20.00 3.47 22.38
N PHE A 532 -19.45 2.73 23.34
CA PHE A 532 -18.71 3.28 24.48
C PHE A 532 -17.20 3.11 24.33
N SER A 533 -16.44 4.12 24.76
CA SER A 533 -14.96 4.10 24.81
C SER A 533 -14.45 4.78 26.09
N ASN A 534 -13.18 4.52 26.45
CA ASN A 534 -12.59 4.95 27.73
C ASN A 534 -13.46 4.54 28.94
N LEU A 535 -14.14 3.41 28.83
CA LEU A 535 -15.17 2.96 29.75
C LEU A 535 -14.54 2.34 31.00
N THR A 536 -15.01 2.79 32.16
CA THR A 536 -14.75 2.15 33.46
C THR A 536 -16.07 1.68 34.06
N LEU A 537 -16.27 0.36 34.18
CA LEU A 537 -17.47 -0.25 34.73
C LEU A 537 -17.19 -0.83 36.12
N ASN A 538 -17.97 -0.41 37.11
CA ASN A 538 -17.84 -0.87 38.49
C ASN A 538 -18.85 -2.00 38.76
N THR A 539 -18.39 -3.25 38.67
CA THR A 539 -19.19 -4.42 39.04
C THR A 539 -18.99 -4.77 40.53
N PRO A 540 -19.83 -5.62 41.15
CA PRO A 540 -19.63 -6.05 42.54
C PRO A 540 -18.34 -6.84 42.78
N ASP A 541 -17.84 -7.54 41.76
CA ASP A 541 -16.73 -8.49 41.88
C ASP A 541 -15.40 -7.97 41.31
N VAL A 542 -15.45 -7.02 40.37
CA VAL A 542 -14.27 -6.43 39.70
C VAL A 542 -14.59 -5.06 39.09
N VAL A 543 -13.60 -4.16 39.05
CA VAL A 543 -13.68 -2.95 38.22
C VAL A 543 -13.04 -3.26 36.87
N ILE A 544 -13.80 -3.06 35.80
CA ILE A 544 -13.31 -3.15 34.42
C ILE A 544 -12.85 -1.75 33.99
N SER A 545 -11.58 -1.61 33.63
CA SER A 545 -10.93 -0.38 33.16
C SER A 545 -10.56 -0.48 31.68
N ASP A 546 -10.16 0.67 31.09
CA ASP A 546 -9.72 0.79 29.69
C ASP A 546 -10.68 0.12 28.69
N GLY A 547 -11.97 0.19 29.03
CA GLY A 547 -13.00 -0.60 28.37
C GLY A 547 -13.61 0.09 27.16
N SER A 548 -14.31 -0.71 26.37
CA SER A 548 -15.17 -0.28 25.28
C SER A 548 -16.28 -1.29 25.05
N GLY A 549 -17.28 -0.95 24.23
CA GLY A 549 -18.34 -1.91 23.92
C GLY A 549 -19.54 -1.29 23.23
N ALA A 550 -20.48 -2.15 22.83
CA ALA A 550 -21.71 -1.78 22.16
C ALA A 550 -22.93 -2.08 23.04
N VAL A 551 -23.96 -1.24 22.92
CA VAL A 551 -25.28 -1.43 23.52
C VAL A 551 -26.37 -1.15 22.49
N LEU A 552 -27.21 -2.15 22.22
CA LEU A 552 -28.50 -1.96 21.57
C LEU A 552 -29.52 -1.60 22.67
N ALA A 553 -30.18 -0.45 22.53
CA ALA A 553 -31.22 0.01 23.43
C ALA A 553 -32.56 0.16 22.69
N THR A 554 -33.63 -0.38 23.29
CA THR A 554 -34.97 -0.41 22.72
C THR A 554 -36.02 -0.07 23.78
N VAL A 555 -37.28 0.03 23.36
CA VAL A 555 -38.44 0.25 24.25
C VAL A 555 -38.66 -0.87 25.28
N ASP A 556 -38.06 -2.04 25.07
CA ASP A 556 -38.14 -3.17 26.00
C ASP A 556 -36.97 -3.27 26.98
N GLY A 557 -35.78 -2.79 26.63
CA GLY A 557 -34.62 -2.79 27.52
C GLY A 557 -33.32 -2.53 26.77
N VAL A 558 -32.22 -3.07 27.28
CA VAL A 558 -30.91 -2.97 26.63
C VAL A 558 -30.20 -4.31 26.55
N ALA A 559 -29.40 -4.48 25.50
CA ALA A 559 -28.52 -5.62 25.28
C ALA A 559 -27.09 -5.11 25.09
N VAL A 560 -26.16 -5.67 25.85
CA VAL A 560 -24.85 -5.07 26.16
C VAL A 560 -23.74 -6.08 25.93
N ALA A 561 -22.68 -5.68 25.22
CA ALA A 561 -21.40 -6.37 25.23
C ALA A 561 -20.27 -5.34 25.43
N ILE A 562 -19.65 -5.40 26.61
CA ILE A 562 -18.52 -4.57 27.04
C ILE A 562 -17.27 -5.45 27.18
N PHE A 563 -16.13 -4.89 26.81
CA PHE A 563 -14.82 -5.50 26.78
C PHE A 563 -13.86 -4.58 27.56
N GLY A 564 -12.90 -5.11 28.32
CA GLY A 564 -11.92 -4.28 29.02
C GLY A 564 -10.96 -5.05 29.91
N THR A 565 -10.14 -4.34 30.69
CA THR A 565 -9.11 -4.92 31.56
C THR A 565 -9.57 -4.99 33.03
N ALA A 566 -9.19 -6.03 33.75
CA ALA A 566 -9.41 -6.10 35.20
C ALA A 566 -8.46 -5.14 35.93
N ALA A 567 -8.98 -4.07 36.54
CA ALA A 567 -8.17 -3.03 37.18
C ALA A 567 -7.37 -3.50 38.42
N ALA A 568 -7.78 -4.63 39.02
CA ALA A 568 -7.13 -5.24 40.18
C ALA A 568 -7.38 -6.75 40.25
N SER A 569 -6.48 -7.49 40.92
CA SER A 569 -6.66 -8.93 41.16
C SER A 569 -7.71 -9.20 42.23
N THR A 570 -8.55 -10.20 42.00
CA THR A 570 -9.65 -10.63 42.88
C THR A 570 -9.58 -12.15 43.09
N SER A 571 -10.60 -12.77 43.68
CA SER A 571 -10.65 -14.24 43.80
C SER A 571 -10.99 -14.98 42.51
N GLY A 572 -11.48 -14.27 41.47
CA GLY A 572 -11.81 -14.84 40.16
C GLY A 572 -10.89 -14.38 39.02
N PHE A 573 -10.28 -13.19 39.13
CA PHE A 573 -9.56 -12.53 38.05
C PHE A 573 -8.17 -12.03 38.50
N SER A 574 -7.20 -11.97 37.60
CA SER A 574 -5.92 -11.27 37.83
C SER A 574 -5.98 -9.86 37.26
N ALA A 575 -5.28 -8.91 37.88
CA ALA A 575 -5.10 -7.58 37.31
C ALA A 575 -4.50 -7.69 35.89
N GLY A 576 -5.08 -6.95 34.94
CA GLY A 576 -4.70 -6.98 33.51
C GLY A 576 -5.33 -8.11 32.68
N ALA A 577 -6.15 -9.00 33.27
CA ALA A 577 -6.93 -9.96 32.47
C ALA A 577 -7.97 -9.24 31.59
N ARG A 578 -8.19 -9.71 30.36
CA ARG A 578 -9.24 -9.19 29.45
C ARG A 578 -10.56 -9.86 29.76
N LEU A 579 -11.55 -9.07 30.14
CA LEU A 579 -12.88 -9.50 30.55
C LEU A 579 -13.93 -9.05 29.53
N GLN A 580 -14.98 -9.85 29.40
CA GLN A 580 -16.24 -9.45 28.79
C GLN A 580 -17.27 -9.22 29.91
N PHE A 581 -18.05 -8.16 29.80
CA PHE A 581 -19.32 -8.01 30.51
C PHE A 581 -20.45 -8.09 29.49
N ARG A 582 -21.34 -9.07 29.62
CA ARG A 582 -22.55 -9.23 28.81
C ARG A 582 -23.77 -8.96 29.68
N ALA A 583 -24.79 -8.28 29.16
CA ALA A 583 -26.07 -8.15 29.84
C ALA A 583 -27.25 -8.03 28.87
N ASN A 584 -28.43 -8.50 29.27
CA ASN A 584 -29.68 -8.35 28.51
C ASN A 584 -30.86 -8.12 29.47
N THR A 585 -31.55 -7.00 29.31
CA THR A 585 -32.76 -6.63 30.08
C THR A 585 -34.00 -6.50 29.19
N THR A 586 -33.91 -6.78 27.88
CA THR A 586 -35.05 -6.71 26.95
C THR A 586 -36.08 -7.82 27.17
N GLY A 587 -35.65 -8.97 27.69
CA GLY A 587 -36.47 -10.18 27.76
C GLY A 587 -36.65 -10.91 26.42
N LEU A 588 -35.95 -10.49 25.37
CA LEU A 588 -36.02 -11.05 24.01
C LEU A 588 -34.73 -11.77 23.61
N GLU A 589 -34.83 -12.78 22.75
CA GLU A 589 -33.68 -13.36 22.06
C GLU A 589 -33.13 -12.33 21.06
N ILE A 590 -31.80 -12.19 21.03
CA ILE A 590 -31.11 -11.20 20.19
C ILE A 590 -29.96 -11.90 19.48
N ASN A 591 -29.79 -11.62 18.20
CA ASN A 591 -28.67 -12.09 17.38
C ASN A 591 -28.40 -11.05 16.31
N ARG A 592 -27.61 -10.02 16.66
CA ARG A 592 -27.33 -8.84 15.82
C ARG A 592 -25.87 -8.45 15.97
N SER A 593 -25.17 -8.19 14.86
CA SER A 593 -23.93 -7.41 14.90
C SER A 593 -24.28 -5.93 15.03
N VAL A 594 -23.50 -5.17 15.78
CA VAL A 594 -23.66 -3.73 15.99
C VAL A 594 -22.35 -3.03 15.65
N ASP A 595 -22.42 -1.95 14.88
CA ASP A 595 -21.26 -1.17 14.45
C ASP A 595 -20.54 -0.56 15.66
N PHE A 596 -19.22 -0.74 15.73
CA PHE A 596 -18.38 -0.33 16.84
C PHE A 596 -17.01 0.16 16.34
N LEU A 597 -16.80 1.48 16.41
CA LEU A 597 -15.62 2.17 15.87
C LEU A 597 -15.39 1.79 14.38
N SER A 598 -14.29 1.10 14.06
CA SER A 598 -13.94 0.65 12.70
C SER A 598 -14.22 -0.85 12.48
N GLY A 599 -15.20 -1.42 13.19
CA GLY A 599 -15.58 -2.83 13.13
C GLY A 599 -16.98 -3.05 13.70
N SER A 600 -17.27 -4.26 14.19
CA SER A 600 -18.55 -4.57 14.83
C SER A 600 -18.41 -5.42 16.10
N VAL A 601 -19.49 -5.49 16.87
CA VAL A 601 -19.65 -6.28 18.10
C VAL A 601 -20.92 -7.10 18.00
N ASP A 602 -20.81 -8.42 18.12
CA ASP A 602 -21.96 -9.33 18.10
C ASP A 602 -22.70 -9.36 19.45
N LEU A 603 -23.95 -8.91 19.43
CA LEU A 603 -24.91 -9.08 20.51
C LEU A 603 -25.72 -10.35 20.27
N VAL A 604 -25.32 -11.44 20.93
CA VAL A 604 -26.00 -12.74 20.89
C VAL A 604 -26.51 -13.09 22.28
N PHE A 605 -27.81 -13.34 22.42
CA PHE A 605 -28.49 -13.77 23.63
C PHE A 605 -29.61 -14.76 23.31
N THR A 606 -29.52 -15.95 23.89
CA THR A 606 -30.46 -17.07 23.71
C THR A 606 -31.61 -17.01 24.72
N SER A 607 -32.68 -17.78 24.51
CA SER A 607 -33.85 -17.86 25.41
C SER A 607 -33.55 -18.45 26.81
N ALA A 608 -32.32 -18.90 27.07
CA ALA A 608 -31.85 -19.18 28.43
C ALA A 608 -31.42 -17.89 29.18
N GLU A 609 -31.10 -16.83 28.45
CA GLU A 609 -30.51 -15.56 28.90
C GLU A 609 -31.54 -14.41 28.89
N THR A 610 -32.85 -14.73 28.84
CA THR A 610 -33.96 -13.74 28.74
C THR A 610 -34.98 -13.79 29.88
N ALA A 611 -34.97 -14.83 30.71
CA ALA A 611 -36.02 -15.08 31.71
C ALA A 611 -35.90 -14.24 33.01
N VAL A 612 -34.78 -13.54 33.17
CA VAL A 612 -34.41 -12.61 34.26
C VAL A 612 -33.47 -11.58 33.63
N ASP A 613 -33.33 -10.36 34.20
CA ASP A 613 -32.26 -9.42 33.86
C ASP A 613 -30.91 -10.17 33.88
N PHE A 614 -30.37 -10.47 32.69
CA PHE A 614 -29.18 -11.30 32.54
C PHE A 614 -27.94 -10.43 32.65
N TYR A 615 -26.94 -10.91 33.39
CA TYR A 615 -25.61 -10.32 33.45
C TYR A 615 -24.55 -11.39 33.68
N GLU A 616 -23.44 -11.29 32.96
CA GLU A 616 -22.32 -12.21 33.00
C GLU A 616 -21.00 -11.43 32.94
N ILE A 617 -20.00 -11.88 33.70
CA ILE A 617 -18.60 -11.44 33.56
C ILE A 617 -17.78 -12.67 33.16
N ALA A 618 -17.39 -12.73 31.89
CA ALA A 618 -16.56 -13.80 31.34
C ALA A 618 -15.10 -13.36 31.25
N ILE A 619 -14.18 -14.32 31.31
CA ILE A 619 -12.79 -14.11 30.89
C ILE A 619 -12.74 -14.38 29.39
N ILE A 620 -12.26 -13.42 28.60
CA ILE A 620 -11.94 -13.62 27.19
C ILE A 620 -10.55 -14.22 27.11
N ASP A 621 -9.58 -13.52 27.72
CA ASP A 621 -8.20 -13.94 27.80
C ASP A 621 -7.57 -13.50 29.12
N ALA A 622 -7.02 -14.46 29.86
CA ALA A 622 -6.24 -14.21 31.06
C ALA A 622 -4.84 -14.80 30.89
N PHE A 623 -3.85 -13.93 30.97
CA PHE A 623 -2.44 -14.26 31.07
C PHE A 623 -1.79 -13.52 32.24
N VAL A 624 -0.61 -14.00 32.65
CA VAL A 624 0.19 -13.39 33.72
C VAL A 624 1.60 -13.11 33.18
N GLN A 625 2.08 -11.88 33.38
CA GLN A 625 3.42 -11.45 33.00
C GLN A 625 4.41 -11.58 34.18
N PHE A 626 5.61 -12.09 33.89
CA PHE A 626 6.68 -12.37 34.85
C PHE A 626 7.96 -11.62 34.43
N GLY A 627 8.14 -10.41 34.99
CA GLY A 627 9.22 -9.51 34.56
C GLY A 627 8.94 -8.88 33.19
N ASP A 628 10.00 -8.54 32.47
CA ASP A 628 9.89 -7.74 31.25
C ASP A 628 9.66 -8.55 29.96
N ASN A 629 9.89 -9.88 29.97
CA ASN A 629 9.96 -10.68 28.74
C ASN A 629 9.10 -11.96 28.74
N LEU A 630 8.51 -12.39 29.85
CA LEU A 630 7.81 -13.69 29.96
C LEU A 630 6.33 -13.50 30.27
N GLN A 631 5.44 -14.11 29.48
CA GLN A 631 3.99 -14.13 29.69
C GLN A 631 3.45 -15.58 29.63
N ILE A 632 2.38 -15.87 30.39
CA ILE A 632 1.78 -17.21 30.47
C ILE A 632 0.24 -17.11 30.46
N ARG A 633 -0.43 -17.73 29.48
CA ARG A 633 -1.89 -17.71 29.27
C ARG A 633 -2.53 -19.03 29.72
N GLY A 634 -3.74 -18.97 30.29
CA GLY A 634 -4.57 -20.14 30.62
C GLY A 634 -4.84 -20.39 32.12
N SER A 635 -5.25 -21.61 32.46
CA SER A 635 -5.85 -21.94 33.77
C SER A 635 -4.82 -22.17 34.89
N LEU A 636 -4.61 -21.16 35.75
CA LEU A 636 -3.60 -21.18 36.81
C LEU A 636 -4.15 -21.58 38.19
N ALA A 637 -4.15 -22.88 38.49
CA ALA A 637 -4.59 -23.43 39.79
C ALA A 637 -3.44 -23.55 40.81
N TRP A 638 -3.53 -22.78 41.90
CA TRP A 638 -2.47 -22.68 42.93
C TRP A 638 -2.73 -23.54 44.17
N GLN A 639 -1.65 -24.06 44.77
CA GLN A 639 -1.65 -24.77 46.05
C GLN A 639 -0.70 -24.07 47.04
N GLN A 640 -1.10 -23.88 48.30
CA GLN A 640 -0.18 -23.38 49.33
C GLN A 640 0.69 -24.49 49.89
N SER A 641 1.96 -24.19 50.14
CA SER A 641 2.94 -25.13 50.69
C SER A 641 4.02 -24.40 51.50
N VAL A 642 4.92 -25.17 52.10
CA VAL A 642 6.14 -24.68 52.75
C VAL A 642 7.31 -25.48 52.18
N LEU A 643 8.37 -24.80 51.75
CA LEU A 643 9.59 -25.41 51.23
C LEU A 643 10.78 -25.08 52.14
N GLU A 644 11.49 -26.10 52.60
CA GLU A 644 12.78 -25.93 53.27
C GLU A 644 13.91 -25.87 52.22
N ILE A 645 14.57 -24.72 52.10
CA ILE A 645 15.71 -24.51 51.21
C ILE A 645 16.91 -24.06 52.04
N GLY A 646 18.00 -24.85 52.01
CA GLY A 646 19.23 -24.54 52.73
C GLY A 646 19.12 -24.49 54.27
N GLY A 647 18.07 -25.08 54.85
CA GLY A 647 17.76 -24.97 56.28
C GLY A 647 16.90 -23.77 56.67
N THR A 648 16.30 -23.07 55.70
CA THR A 648 15.30 -22.00 55.91
C THR A 648 13.96 -22.44 55.32
N GLU A 649 12.89 -22.35 56.11
CA GLU A 649 11.52 -22.55 55.62
C GLU A 649 11.02 -21.27 54.92
N PHE A 650 10.41 -21.43 53.75
CA PHE A 650 9.69 -20.38 53.02
C PHE A 650 8.24 -20.81 52.82
N ALA A 651 7.29 -19.93 53.11
CA ALA A 651 5.92 -20.09 52.61
C ALA A 651 5.90 -19.83 51.10
N VAL A 652 5.18 -20.70 50.38
CA VAL A 652 5.12 -20.64 48.92
C VAL A 652 3.71 -20.93 48.40
N ARG A 653 3.42 -20.43 47.20
CA ARG A 653 2.37 -21.00 46.34
C ARG A 653 3.04 -21.80 45.23
N THR A 654 2.59 -23.03 45.02
CA THR A 654 3.06 -23.90 43.94
C THR A 654 1.95 -24.16 42.93
N LEU A 655 2.34 -24.36 41.68
CA LEU A 655 1.46 -24.68 40.57
C LEU A 655 2.15 -25.75 39.72
N ASN A 656 1.38 -26.73 39.25
CA ASN A 656 1.84 -27.79 38.36
C ASN A 656 0.69 -28.14 37.41
N ALA A 657 0.81 -27.73 36.14
CA ALA A 657 -0.27 -27.73 35.17
C ALA A 657 0.23 -28.12 33.77
N THR A 658 -0.72 -28.40 32.86
CA THR A 658 -0.48 -28.69 31.44
C THR A 658 -1.46 -27.89 30.61
N ASN A 659 -1.22 -27.79 29.30
CA ASN A 659 -2.09 -27.06 28.38
C ASN A 659 -2.14 -25.55 28.73
N LEU A 660 -0.96 -24.96 28.95
CA LEU A 660 -0.76 -23.53 29.15
C LEU A 660 0.13 -22.99 28.04
N ASP A 661 -0.21 -21.83 27.51
CA ASP A 661 0.58 -21.20 26.45
C ASP A 661 1.56 -20.21 27.08
N VAL A 662 2.81 -20.23 26.63
CA VAL A 662 3.91 -19.45 27.20
C VAL A 662 4.58 -18.66 26.10
N PHE A 663 4.77 -17.36 26.31
CA PHE A 663 5.43 -16.47 25.38
C PHE A 663 6.66 -15.80 26.01
N VAL A 664 7.75 -15.74 25.24
CA VAL A 664 9.05 -15.18 25.65
C VAL A 664 9.53 -14.16 24.62
N GLY A 665 9.36 -12.88 24.91
CA GLY A 665 9.76 -11.78 24.02
C GLY A 665 11.28 -11.58 23.94
N ALA A 666 11.78 -11.36 22.73
CA ALA A 666 13.16 -10.92 22.47
C ALA A 666 13.41 -9.50 23.00
N SER A 667 12.41 -8.64 22.84
CA SER A 667 12.33 -7.28 23.40
C SER A 667 11.36 -7.21 24.58
N LYS A 668 11.30 -6.06 25.25
CA LYS A 668 10.47 -5.85 26.45
C LYS A 668 8.99 -5.76 26.10
N LEU A 669 8.18 -6.61 26.73
CA LEU A 669 6.75 -6.76 26.47
C LEU A 669 5.90 -5.66 27.10
N THR A 670 4.95 -5.13 26.31
CA THR A 670 3.93 -4.15 26.70
C THR A 670 3.07 -4.68 27.85
N PRO A 671 3.09 -4.07 29.05
CA PRO A 671 2.29 -4.54 30.17
C PRO A 671 0.79 -4.47 29.88
N GLY A 672 0.05 -5.53 30.21
CA GLY A 672 -1.41 -5.59 30.05
C GLY A 672 -1.90 -6.05 28.67
N VAL A 673 -1.00 -6.28 27.70
CA VAL A 673 -1.33 -6.88 26.41
C VAL A 673 -0.46 -8.13 26.18
N TRP A 674 -1.03 -9.19 25.58
CA TRP A 674 -0.25 -10.38 25.25
C TRP A 674 0.61 -10.11 24.02
N GLY A 675 1.89 -10.50 24.05
CA GLY A 675 2.85 -10.12 23.02
C GLY A 675 2.47 -10.54 21.60
N ILE A 676 1.93 -11.75 21.42
CA ILE A 676 1.51 -12.25 20.10
C ILE A 676 0.31 -11.43 19.55
N ASP A 677 -0.56 -10.91 20.43
CA ASP A 677 -1.73 -10.10 20.02
C ASP A 677 -1.32 -8.71 19.46
N VAL A 678 -0.03 -8.35 19.55
CA VAL A 678 0.57 -7.10 19.04
C VAL A 678 1.80 -7.32 18.16
N GLY A 679 2.03 -8.55 17.67
CA GLY A 679 3.17 -8.87 16.80
C GLY A 679 4.54 -8.68 17.46
N ALA A 680 4.65 -8.99 18.75
CA ALA A 680 5.93 -8.90 19.45
C ALA A 680 6.83 -10.11 19.16
N SER A 681 8.05 -9.83 18.72
CA SER A 681 9.13 -10.78 18.45
C SER A 681 9.48 -11.68 19.63
N GLY A 682 9.52 -13.00 19.41
CA GLY A 682 9.87 -13.94 20.47
C GLY A 682 9.62 -15.42 20.22
N LEU A 683 9.63 -16.19 21.31
CA LEU A 683 9.45 -17.64 21.32
C LEU A 683 8.11 -18.03 21.97
N VAL A 684 7.39 -18.92 21.30
CA VAL A 684 6.09 -19.45 21.75
C VAL A 684 6.26 -20.91 22.18
N LEU A 685 5.64 -21.31 23.30
CA LEU A 685 5.36 -22.69 23.64
C LEU A 685 3.85 -22.84 23.78
N GLU A 686 3.21 -23.52 22.83
CA GLU A 686 1.80 -23.88 22.94
C GLU A 686 1.64 -25.16 23.77
N ASN A 687 0.52 -25.28 24.49
CA ASN A 687 0.13 -26.47 25.25
C ASN A 687 1.20 -26.97 26.27
N ALA A 688 2.04 -26.08 26.79
CA ALA A 688 3.19 -26.42 27.61
C ALA A 688 2.84 -27.09 28.95
N ASN A 689 3.79 -27.86 29.47
CA ASN A 689 3.77 -28.41 30.82
C ASN A 689 4.53 -27.45 31.73
N LEU A 690 3.88 -26.94 32.79
CA LEU A 690 4.40 -25.83 33.57
C LEU A 690 4.45 -26.13 35.06
N GLN A 691 5.55 -25.72 35.69
CA GLN A 691 5.70 -25.64 37.13
C GLN A 691 6.07 -24.20 37.55
N ILE A 692 5.31 -23.63 38.47
CA ILE A 692 5.62 -22.34 39.10
C ILE A 692 5.76 -22.51 40.60
N ILE A 693 6.72 -21.81 41.19
CA ILE A 693 6.84 -21.59 42.63
C ILE A 693 6.93 -20.08 42.86
N GLU A 694 5.99 -19.55 43.63
CA GLU A 694 6.01 -18.19 44.15
C GLU A 694 6.43 -18.21 45.62
N PHE A 695 7.44 -17.41 45.96
CA PHE A 695 7.91 -17.21 47.32
C PHE A 695 7.34 -15.91 47.87
N SER A 696 6.44 -15.99 48.87
CA SER A 696 5.74 -14.82 49.44
C SER A 696 6.58 -13.99 50.41
N ASP A 697 7.66 -14.56 50.94
CA ASP A 697 8.29 -14.08 52.17
C ASP A 697 9.44 -13.08 51.94
N PHE A 698 9.64 -12.65 50.69
CA PHE A 698 10.65 -11.67 50.31
C PHE A 698 10.19 -10.24 50.63
N ALA A 699 11.07 -9.44 51.23
CA ALA A 699 10.78 -8.07 51.66
C ALA A 699 10.50 -7.08 50.50
N GLU A 700 10.77 -7.48 49.26
CA GLU A 700 10.51 -6.72 48.03
C GLU A 700 9.19 -7.14 47.34
N GLY A 701 8.39 -7.99 47.98
CA GLY A 701 7.24 -8.68 47.37
C GLY A 701 7.63 -10.02 46.74
N SER A 702 6.62 -10.73 46.24
CA SER A 702 6.74 -12.10 45.71
C SER A 702 7.86 -12.26 44.68
N LYS A 703 8.61 -13.37 44.77
CA LYS A 703 9.61 -13.78 43.78
C LYS A 703 9.20 -15.11 43.14
N TYR A 704 9.41 -15.24 41.83
CA TYR A 704 8.96 -16.41 41.07
C TYR A 704 10.12 -17.29 40.60
N VAL A 705 9.88 -18.61 40.56
CA VAL A 705 10.69 -19.59 39.85
C VAL A 705 9.79 -20.42 38.97
N ILE A 706 10.12 -20.48 37.68
CA ILE A 706 9.28 -21.09 36.64
C ILE A 706 10.12 -22.11 35.87
N GLN A 707 9.53 -23.26 35.58
CA GLN A 707 10.05 -24.25 34.64
C GLN A 707 8.91 -24.67 33.70
N ALA A 708 9.11 -24.53 32.39
CA ALA A 708 8.15 -24.98 31.37
C ALA A 708 8.81 -25.98 30.43
N SER A 709 8.06 -26.95 29.91
CA SER A 709 8.54 -27.86 28.86
C SER A 709 7.45 -28.16 27.83
N GLY A 710 7.86 -28.19 26.56
CA GLY A 710 7.00 -28.30 25.39
C GLY A 710 7.81 -28.25 24.09
N ALA A 711 7.11 -28.11 22.97
CA ALA A 711 7.72 -27.66 21.72
C ALA A 711 7.92 -26.14 21.77
N PHE A 712 8.97 -25.65 21.12
CA PHE A 712 9.20 -24.22 20.91
C PHE A 712 8.94 -23.87 19.44
N GLN A 713 8.32 -22.72 19.21
CA GLN A 713 8.11 -22.06 17.92
C GLN A 713 8.64 -20.62 18.01
N ALA A 714 8.89 -19.98 16.88
CA ALA A 714 9.21 -18.55 16.80
C ALA A 714 8.00 -17.77 16.27
N THR A 715 7.91 -16.49 16.63
CA THR A 715 7.07 -15.48 15.96
C THR A 715 7.90 -14.21 15.79
N ASP A 716 7.82 -13.59 14.62
CA ASP A 716 8.41 -12.28 14.32
C ASP A 716 9.92 -12.19 14.68
N LEU A 717 10.72 -13.14 14.15
CA LEU A 717 12.18 -13.24 14.31
C LEU A 717 12.87 -13.51 12.95
N GLY A 718 12.41 -12.83 11.91
CA GLY A 718 12.74 -13.12 10.51
C GLY A 718 12.13 -14.42 9.97
N ASP A 719 12.57 -14.86 8.79
CA ASP A 719 12.14 -16.10 8.10
C ASP A 719 12.67 -17.39 8.78
N LEU A 720 12.36 -17.57 10.06
CA LEU A 720 12.89 -18.62 10.93
C LEU A 720 11.82 -19.68 11.28
N VAL A 721 11.85 -20.81 10.56
CA VAL A 721 11.09 -22.02 10.95
C VAL A 721 11.79 -22.70 12.14
N LEU A 722 11.46 -22.25 13.36
CA LEU A 722 12.05 -22.77 14.58
C LEU A 722 11.29 -24.01 15.07
N GLY A 723 11.97 -25.15 15.09
CA GLY A 723 11.44 -26.40 15.64
C GLY A 723 12.31 -26.97 16.75
N GLY A 724 11.69 -27.69 17.69
CA GLY A 724 12.40 -28.47 18.71
C GLY A 724 11.64 -28.63 20.02
N SER A 725 11.97 -29.66 20.80
CA SER A 725 11.47 -29.81 22.17
C SER A 725 12.50 -29.35 23.20
N GLY A 726 12.06 -28.72 24.29
CA GLY A 726 12.96 -28.06 25.22
C GLY A 726 12.43 -27.84 26.64
N THR A 727 13.19 -27.08 27.41
CA THR A 727 12.82 -26.64 28.76
C THR A 727 13.23 -25.19 28.99
N LEU A 728 12.23 -24.34 29.27
CA LEU A 728 12.37 -22.98 29.79
C LEU A 728 12.63 -23.04 31.30
N LYS A 729 13.52 -22.17 31.79
CA LYS A 729 13.83 -21.93 33.20
C LYS A 729 13.94 -20.43 33.48
N TYR A 730 13.42 -20.01 34.62
CA TYR A 730 13.51 -18.63 35.11
C TYR A 730 13.58 -18.65 36.64
N ASN A 731 14.54 -17.94 37.26
CA ASN A 731 14.73 -17.92 38.72
C ASN A 731 14.99 -16.52 39.27
N GLN A 732 13.90 -15.82 39.58
CA GLN A 732 13.90 -14.49 40.19
C GLN A 732 14.18 -14.52 41.71
N SER A 733 14.10 -15.70 42.36
CA SER A 733 14.31 -15.83 43.82
C SER A 733 15.78 -15.70 44.24
N GLY A 734 16.71 -15.95 43.31
CA GLY A 734 18.15 -16.02 43.57
C GLY A 734 18.62 -17.27 44.33
N LEU A 735 17.70 -18.10 44.81
CA LEU A 735 18.00 -19.31 45.58
C LEU A 735 18.51 -20.44 44.68
N ALA A 736 19.46 -21.23 45.18
CA ALA A 736 19.89 -22.48 44.57
C ALA A 736 19.20 -23.66 45.27
N PHE A 737 18.55 -24.55 44.51
CA PHE A 737 17.81 -25.69 45.07
C PHE A 737 17.62 -26.84 44.08
N ASP A 738 17.34 -28.01 44.63
CA ASP A 738 16.99 -29.25 43.93
C ASP A 738 15.79 -29.88 44.64
N ILE A 739 14.60 -29.73 44.05
CA ILE A 739 13.33 -30.19 44.62
C ILE A 739 12.49 -30.90 43.56
N THR A 740 11.47 -31.64 43.98
CA THR A 740 10.51 -32.26 43.07
C THR A 740 9.11 -31.85 43.49
N LEU A 741 8.42 -31.08 42.64
CA LEU A 741 7.02 -30.74 42.88
C LEU A 741 6.16 -31.96 42.54
N PRO A 742 5.30 -32.44 43.47
CA PRO A 742 4.44 -33.59 43.18
C PRO A 742 3.43 -33.27 42.08
N THR A 743 3.03 -34.28 41.32
CA THR A 743 1.89 -34.19 40.40
C THR A 743 0.60 -34.32 41.23
N PRO A 744 -0.40 -33.43 41.08
CA PRO A 744 -1.64 -33.51 41.83
C PRO A 744 -2.29 -34.91 41.76
N GLY A 745 -2.58 -35.49 42.94
CA GLY A 745 -3.17 -36.83 43.06
C GLY A 745 -2.19 -38.01 42.94
N GLN A 746 -0.90 -37.80 42.66
CA GLN A 746 0.10 -38.88 42.55
C GLN A 746 1.20 -38.75 43.62
N THR A 747 1.28 -39.71 44.54
CA THR A 747 2.25 -39.67 45.66
C THR A 747 3.67 -40.07 45.30
N ASN A 748 3.88 -40.67 44.12
CA ASN A 748 5.18 -41.17 43.64
C ASN A 748 5.59 -40.57 42.28
N ALA A 749 4.91 -39.51 41.82
CA ALA A 749 5.24 -38.82 40.57
C ALA A 749 5.27 -37.31 40.81
N GLY A 750 6.19 -36.63 40.12
CA GLY A 750 6.41 -35.20 40.25
C GLY A 750 7.54 -34.74 39.33
N VAL A 751 7.60 -33.44 39.07
CA VAL A 751 8.60 -32.85 38.18
C VAL A 751 9.73 -32.24 39.00
N ARG A 752 10.97 -32.61 38.66
CA ARG A 752 12.17 -32.11 39.31
C ARG A 752 12.52 -30.72 38.80
N MET A 753 12.69 -29.78 39.73
CA MET A 753 13.12 -28.40 39.49
C MET A 753 14.51 -28.24 40.11
N LEU A 754 15.52 -28.07 39.25
CA LEU A 754 16.92 -27.94 39.61
C LEU A 754 17.47 -26.59 39.13
N PHE A 755 17.88 -25.75 40.08
CA PHE A 755 18.40 -24.40 39.87
C PHE A 755 19.68 -24.19 40.69
N SER A 756 20.77 -23.77 40.03
CA SER A 756 22.10 -23.66 40.64
C SER A 756 22.41 -22.29 41.28
N SER A 757 21.65 -21.26 40.92
CA SER A 757 21.81 -19.86 41.36
C SER A 757 20.61 -19.03 40.89
N SER A 758 20.61 -17.73 41.19
CA SER A 758 19.92 -16.72 40.37
C SER A 758 20.18 -16.96 38.88
N ALA A 759 19.13 -16.90 38.07
CA ALA A 759 19.21 -17.03 36.62
C ALA A 759 18.15 -16.14 35.96
N ALA A 760 18.56 -15.45 34.89
CA ALA A 760 17.64 -14.85 33.91
C ALA A 760 16.82 -15.96 33.20
N VAL A 761 16.00 -15.56 32.23
CA VAL A 761 15.37 -16.54 31.33
C VAL A 761 16.44 -17.33 30.60
N GLN A 762 16.39 -18.66 30.74
CA GLN A 762 17.24 -19.62 30.05
C GLN A 762 16.37 -20.70 29.43
N ILE A 763 16.55 -20.98 28.15
CA ILE A 763 15.82 -22.02 27.41
C ILE A 763 16.83 -23.01 26.86
N SER A 764 16.63 -24.30 27.12
CA SER A 764 17.44 -25.37 26.51
C SER A 764 16.58 -26.18 25.55
N VAL A 765 16.94 -26.20 24.27
CA VAL A 765 16.27 -26.99 23.21
C VAL A 765 17.21 -28.10 22.77
N ALA A 766 16.73 -29.35 22.75
CA ALA A 766 17.56 -30.52 22.47
C ALA A 766 17.83 -30.71 20.98
N ASP A 767 16.78 -30.53 20.17
CA ASP A 767 16.76 -30.71 18.73
C ASP A 767 16.29 -29.38 18.09
N PHE A 768 17.08 -28.31 18.26
CA PHE A 768 16.83 -27.00 17.69
C PHE A 768 17.08 -27.06 16.19
N ALA A 769 16.05 -26.75 15.40
CA ALA A 769 16.12 -26.53 13.96
C ALA A 769 15.97 -25.03 13.65
N LEU A 770 16.74 -24.57 12.69
CA LEU A 770 16.76 -23.22 12.11
C LEU A 770 16.94 -23.40 10.60
N GLU A 771 16.11 -22.76 9.79
CA GLU A 771 16.19 -22.81 8.33
C GLU A 771 16.69 -21.46 7.80
N VAL A 772 17.68 -21.47 6.91
CA VAL A 772 18.28 -20.27 6.33
C VAL A 772 18.69 -20.54 4.88
N VAL A 773 18.07 -19.85 3.92
CA VAL A 773 18.31 -20.03 2.46
C VAL A 773 18.23 -21.52 2.06
N ASP A 774 17.09 -22.14 2.40
CA ASP A 774 16.79 -23.56 2.22
C ASP A 774 17.75 -24.55 2.93
N GLN A 775 18.65 -24.06 3.80
CA GLN A 775 19.59 -24.89 4.56
C GLN A 775 19.12 -25.09 6.00
N SER A 776 18.93 -26.34 6.41
CA SER A 776 18.52 -26.69 7.78
C SER A 776 19.72 -26.86 8.71
N LEU A 777 19.87 -25.93 9.66
CA LEU A 777 20.82 -25.96 10.76
C LEU A 777 20.18 -26.67 11.96
N THR A 778 20.65 -27.89 12.26
CA THR A 778 20.11 -28.72 13.34
C THR A 778 21.15 -29.02 14.41
N GLY A 779 20.81 -28.84 15.69
CA GLY A 779 21.70 -29.12 16.82
C GLY A 779 21.07 -28.84 18.20
N ALA A 780 21.86 -28.83 19.27
CA ALA A 780 21.40 -28.50 20.61
C ALA A 780 21.67 -27.03 20.95
N ALA A 781 20.67 -26.32 21.47
CA ALA A 781 20.73 -24.88 21.71
C ALA A 781 20.44 -24.47 23.16
N LEU A 782 21.15 -23.45 23.64
CA LEU A 782 20.88 -22.72 24.88
C LEU A 782 20.60 -21.25 24.53
N ILE A 783 19.35 -20.81 24.75
CA ILE A 783 18.89 -19.45 24.45
C ILE A 783 18.82 -18.62 25.73
N THR A 784 19.29 -17.39 25.64
CA THR A 784 19.23 -16.34 26.66
C THR A 784 18.74 -15.02 26.06
N ILE A 785 18.17 -14.15 26.89
CA ILE A 785 17.69 -12.82 26.47
C ILE A 785 18.81 -11.79 26.68
N GLY A 786 19.16 -11.07 25.62
CA GLY A 786 20.09 -9.94 25.62
C GLY A 786 19.36 -8.58 25.65
N GLU A 787 20.02 -7.51 25.21
CA GLU A 787 19.37 -6.21 25.03
C GLU A 787 18.60 -6.20 23.70
N ASN A 788 17.27 -6.32 23.77
CA ASN A 788 16.33 -6.39 22.62
C ASN A 788 16.64 -7.47 21.57
N ARG A 789 17.16 -8.63 22.01
CA ARG A 789 17.49 -9.77 21.14
C ARG A 789 17.58 -11.07 21.92
N LEU A 790 17.50 -12.20 21.23
CA LEU A 790 17.82 -13.52 21.76
C LEU A 790 19.24 -13.92 21.35
N GLU A 791 20.04 -14.33 22.31
CA GLU A 791 21.37 -14.89 22.10
C GLU A 791 21.28 -16.41 22.23
N VAL A 792 21.56 -17.12 21.15
CA VAL A 792 21.38 -18.57 21.01
C VAL A 792 22.76 -19.24 20.87
N ALA A 793 23.24 -19.87 21.93
CA ALA A 793 24.46 -20.67 21.90
C ALA A 793 24.14 -22.08 21.36
N MET A 794 24.62 -22.41 20.16
CA MET A 794 24.39 -23.69 19.49
C MET A 794 25.59 -24.63 19.60
N SER A 795 25.31 -25.93 19.59
CA SER A 795 26.31 -27.00 19.73
C SER A 795 25.90 -28.28 18.99
N SER A 796 26.89 -29.06 18.58
CA SER A 796 26.72 -30.30 17.79
C SER A 796 25.97 -30.08 16.47
N VAL A 797 26.14 -28.90 15.85
CA VAL A 797 25.39 -28.52 14.64
C VAL A 797 25.98 -29.19 13.40
N SER A 798 25.11 -29.67 12.52
CA SER A 798 25.49 -30.08 11.16
C SER A 798 24.82 -29.22 10.10
N ALA A 799 25.56 -28.92 9.04
CA ALA A 799 25.10 -28.17 7.88
C ALA A 799 25.81 -28.67 6.62
N THR A 800 25.10 -28.79 5.50
CA THR A 800 25.64 -29.32 4.23
C THR A 800 24.98 -28.65 3.04
N LEU A 801 25.79 -27.97 2.22
CA LEU A 801 25.43 -27.61 0.86
C LEU A 801 25.61 -28.85 -0.03
N PHE A 802 24.66 -29.08 -0.93
CA PHE A 802 24.66 -30.21 -1.87
C PHE A 802 24.81 -29.75 -3.31
N LEU A 803 25.50 -30.56 -4.10
CA LEU A 803 25.73 -30.36 -5.52
C LEU A 803 25.50 -31.70 -6.24
N GLY A 804 24.24 -32.04 -6.51
CA GLY A 804 23.86 -33.37 -7.01
C GLY A 804 24.18 -34.49 -5.99
N THR A 805 25.27 -35.22 -6.21
CA THR A 805 25.77 -36.25 -5.27
C THR A 805 26.93 -35.79 -4.38
N SER A 806 27.54 -34.65 -4.69
CA SER A 806 28.68 -34.09 -3.94
C SER A 806 28.19 -33.12 -2.86
N LEU A 807 29.02 -32.88 -1.85
CA LEU A 807 28.66 -31.99 -0.74
C LEU A 807 29.87 -31.27 -0.13
N ILE A 808 29.60 -30.10 0.44
CA ILE A 808 30.49 -29.38 1.36
C ILE A 808 29.68 -28.91 2.57
N GLY A 809 30.26 -28.99 3.77
CA GLY A 809 29.54 -28.83 5.01
C GLY A 809 30.44 -28.75 6.23
N VAL A 810 29.80 -28.58 7.38
CA VAL A 810 30.42 -28.73 8.71
C VAL A 810 29.61 -29.71 9.54
N ARG A 811 30.30 -30.46 10.40
CA ARG A 811 29.69 -31.29 11.45
C ARG A 811 30.22 -30.88 12.82
N ASP A 812 29.49 -31.30 13.86
CA ASP A 812 29.84 -31.07 15.26
C ASP A 812 30.11 -29.59 15.60
N ALA A 813 29.51 -28.68 14.82
CA ALA A 813 29.79 -27.25 14.85
C ALA A 813 29.18 -26.57 16.09
N SER A 814 29.79 -25.46 16.49
CA SER A 814 29.34 -24.68 17.65
C SER A 814 29.65 -23.19 17.50
N GLY A 815 28.88 -22.36 18.21
CA GLY A 815 29.01 -20.92 18.18
C GLY A 815 27.79 -20.25 18.81
N THR A 816 27.68 -18.94 18.62
CA THR A 816 26.49 -18.16 19.01
C THR A 816 25.88 -17.55 17.75
N ILE A 817 24.56 -17.61 17.67
CA ILE A 817 23.76 -16.84 16.71
C ILE A 817 22.89 -15.85 17.49
N VAL A 818 22.48 -14.78 16.82
CA VAL A 818 21.61 -13.73 17.36
C VAL A 818 20.31 -13.74 16.57
N LEU A 819 19.18 -13.60 17.27
CA LEU A 819 17.86 -13.39 16.69
C LEU A 819 17.31 -12.04 17.23
N SER A 820 17.07 -11.09 16.34
CA SER A 820 16.33 -9.85 16.60
C SER A 820 15.01 -9.84 15.81
N ASP A 821 14.23 -8.77 15.99
CA ASP A 821 12.86 -8.63 15.50
C ASP A 821 12.68 -8.91 13.99
N ASP A 822 13.71 -8.66 13.18
CA ASP A 822 13.74 -8.80 11.72
C ASP A 822 14.91 -9.67 11.18
N GLN A 823 15.87 -10.07 12.03
CA GLN A 823 17.17 -10.56 11.58
C GLN A 823 17.71 -11.73 12.42
N ALA A 824 18.07 -12.82 11.74
CA ALA A 824 18.84 -13.93 12.29
C ALA A 824 20.24 -13.98 11.66
N TYR A 825 21.28 -13.98 12.49
CA TYR A 825 22.68 -13.97 12.01
C TYR A 825 23.65 -14.68 12.95
N GLY A 826 24.77 -15.14 12.42
CA GLY A 826 25.88 -15.64 13.24
C GLY A 826 26.90 -16.51 12.50
N THR A 827 27.77 -17.15 13.29
CA THR A 827 28.83 -18.03 12.79
C THR A 827 28.96 -19.29 13.65
N LEU A 828 29.00 -20.46 13.01
CA LEU A 828 29.10 -21.77 13.65
C LEU A 828 30.34 -22.51 13.14
N THR A 829 31.38 -22.64 13.96
CA THR A 829 32.66 -23.27 13.59
C THR A 829 32.63 -24.77 13.89
N GLY A 830 33.07 -25.62 12.95
CA GLY A 830 33.07 -27.08 13.11
C GLY A 830 34.08 -27.83 12.24
N ASP A 831 34.00 -29.16 12.24
CA ASP A 831 34.86 -30.02 11.42
C ASP A 831 34.32 -30.14 9.99
N LEU A 832 35.21 -30.03 9.00
CA LEU A 832 34.86 -30.15 7.58
C LEU A 832 34.16 -31.49 7.26
N LEU A 833 33.03 -31.39 6.57
CA LEU A 833 32.32 -32.48 5.92
C LEU A 833 32.35 -32.23 4.41
N PHE A 834 33.01 -33.11 3.66
CA PHE A 834 33.28 -32.94 2.22
C PHE A 834 33.35 -34.33 1.57
N ASP A 835 32.61 -34.54 0.49
CA ASP A 835 32.53 -35.83 -0.22
C ASP A 835 32.05 -35.62 -1.67
N GLY A 836 32.29 -36.61 -2.54
CA GLY A 836 31.81 -36.67 -3.93
C GLY A 836 32.69 -36.03 -5.01
N PHE A 837 33.65 -35.18 -4.64
CA PHE A 837 34.58 -34.54 -5.59
C PHE A 837 35.81 -35.39 -5.89
N ASP A 838 35.97 -35.84 -7.14
CA ASP A 838 37.10 -36.67 -7.57
C ASP A 838 38.38 -35.86 -7.89
N PHE A 839 38.27 -34.57 -8.26
CA PHE A 839 39.38 -33.77 -8.81
C PHE A 839 40.07 -32.83 -7.80
N PHE A 840 39.50 -32.62 -6.61
CA PHE A 840 40.14 -31.83 -5.55
C PHE A 840 39.78 -32.32 -4.15
N SER A 841 40.58 -31.90 -3.17
CA SER A 841 40.35 -32.16 -1.75
C SER A 841 40.58 -30.91 -0.91
N LEU A 842 39.88 -30.83 0.24
CA LEU A 842 39.97 -29.73 1.19
C LEU A 842 40.43 -30.23 2.57
N SER A 843 41.22 -29.41 3.28
CA SER A 843 41.54 -29.63 4.69
C SER A 843 41.82 -28.32 5.42
N GLY A 844 41.19 -28.15 6.60
CA GLY A 844 41.30 -26.96 7.44
C GLY A 844 40.14 -26.88 8.43
N GLY A 845 40.04 -25.76 9.15
CA GLY A 845 38.86 -25.43 9.96
C GLY A 845 37.85 -24.63 9.14
N PHE A 846 36.56 -24.92 9.31
CA PHE A 846 35.48 -24.28 8.55
C PHE A 846 34.38 -23.79 9.50
N ALA A 847 33.66 -22.76 9.07
CA ALA A 847 32.48 -22.24 9.73
C ALA A 847 31.35 -22.05 8.71
N VAL A 848 30.12 -22.28 9.14
CA VAL A 848 28.94 -21.69 8.50
C VAL A 848 28.82 -20.25 8.98
N GLU A 849 28.50 -19.36 8.07
CA GLU A 849 28.17 -17.97 8.33
C GLU A 849 26.91 -17.59 7.56
N PHE A 850 25.99 -16.85 8.20
CA PHE A 850 24.71 -16.53 7.61
C PHE A 850 24.11 -15.23 8.16
N ASN A 851 23.25 -14.60 7.36
CA ASN A 851 22.45 -13.43 7.70
C ASN A 851 21.14 -13.46 6.89
N THR A 852 19.98 -13.37 7.56
CA THR A 852 18.67 -13.35 6.89
C THR A 852 18.22 -11.95 6.46
N GLY A 853 18.66 -10.88 7.13
CA GLY A 853 18.09 -9.54 6.95
C GLY A 853 18.86 -8.65 5.96
N ASP A 854 18.13 -7.70 5.36
CA ASP A 854 18.60 -6.80 4.29
C ASP A 854 19.85 -5.95 4.65
N ALA A 855 20.15 -5.78 5.93
CA ALA A 855 21.31 -5.04 6.40
C ALA A 855 22.54 -5.95 6.60
N ALA A 856 23.72 -5.48 6.17
CA ALA A 856 24.99 -6.11 6.54
C ALA A 856 25.25 -5.99 8.06
N VAL A 857 25.84 -7.02 8.66
CA VAL A 857 26.10 -7.06 10.12
C VAL A 857 27.55 -6.72 10.42
N GLU A 858 27.76 -5.68 11.22
CA GLU A 858 29.07 -5.28 11.75
C GLU A 858 29.08 -5.27 13.29
N GLU A 859 29.17 -6.45 13.93
CA GLU A 859 29.24 -6.55 15.41
C GLU A 859 30.63 -6.99 15.90
N GLY A 860 31.44 -6.01 16.31
CA GLY A 860 32.75 -6.24 16.93
C GLY A 860 33.79 -6.78 15.96
N ASN A 861 33.93 -8.10 15.89
CA ASN A 861 34.76 -8.80 14.89
C ASN A 861 33.90 -9.56 13.86
N LEU A 862 32.59 -9.65 14.05
CA LEU A 862 31.67 -10.28 13.10
C LEU A 862 31.40 -9.29 11.96
N GLN A 863 31.54 -9.77 10.73
CA GLN A 863 31.35 -9.02 9.49
C GLN A 863 30.61 -9.93 8.52
N LEU A 864 29.35 -9.64 8.22
CA LEU A 864 28.51 -10.45 7.34
C LEU A 864 27.87 -9.58 6.25
N PRO A 865 27.84 -10.03 4.98
CA PRO A 865 27.06 -9.39 3.92
C PRO A 865 25.58 -9.24 4.28
N ALA A 866 24.90 -8.34 3.56
CA ALA A 866 23.43 -8.28 3.57
C ALA A 866 22.81 -9.63 3.15
N GLY A 867 21.67 -9.94 3.76
CA GLY A 867 20.88 -11.13 3.46
C GLY A 867 20.08 -11.03 2.15
N PRO A 868 19.41 -12.13 1.74
CA PRO A 868 19.58 -13.48 2.27
C PRO A 868 20.99 -14.02 1.94
N TYR A 869 21.69 -14.49 2.98
CA TYR A 869 23.08 -14.93 2.91
C TYR A 869 23.30 -16.20 3.72
N PHE A 870 23.89 -17.20 3.08
CA PHE A 870 24.41 -18.41 3.69
C PHE A 870 25.70 -18.79 2.98
N GLY A 871 26.76 -19.06 3.74
CA GLY A 871 28.04 -19.48 3.19
C GLY A 871 28.83 -20.38 4.12
N ILE A 872 29.73 -21.18 3.54
CA ILE A 872 30.70 -21.99 4.26
C ILE A 872 32.08 -21.38 4.04
N ARG A 873 32.63 -20.72 5.07
CA ARG A 873 33.96 -20.12 5.05
C ARG A 873 35.00 -21.02 5.69
N GLY A 874 36.15 -21.16 5.06
CA GLY A 874 37.33 -21.79 5.63
C GLY A 874 38.53 -20.85 5.53
N ASN A 875 39.15 -20.55 6.66
CA ASN A 875 40.29 -19.62 6.75
C ASN A 875 41.61 -20.39 6.84
N SER A 876 42.63 -19.98 6.10
CA SER A 876 43.93 -20.66 5.97
C SER A 876 43.79 -22.15 5.62
N VAL A 877 42.82 -22.47 4.76
CA VAL A 877 42.52 -23.81 4.27
C VAL A 877 43.54 -24.25 3.25
N ARG A 878 43.83 -25.55 3.24
CA ARG A 878 44.53 -26.23 2.16
C ARG A 878 43.52 -26.84 1.19
N MET A 879 43.53 -26.38 -0.05
CA MET A 879 42.95 -27.09 -1.19
C MET A 879 44.07 -27.81 -1.96
N THR A 880 43.86 -29.05 -2.38
CA THR A 880 44.82 -29.81 -3.20
C THR A 880 44.13 -30.37 -4.43
N VAL A 881 44.69 -30.09 -5.62
CA VAL A 881 44.15 -30.40 -6.95
C VAL A 881 45.22 -31.16 -7.75
N GLU A 882 44.94 -32.40 -8.16
CA GLU A 882 45.88 -33.28 -8.90
C GLU A 882 47.31 -33.43 -8.30
N GLY A 883 47.49 -33.07 -7.01
CA GLY A 883 48.74 -33.11 -6.28
C GLY A 883 49.31 -31.73 -5.90
N GLU A 884 48.99 -30.68 -6.66
CA GLU A 884 49.40 -29.31 -6.36
C GLU A 884 48.51 -28.67 -5.29
N THR A 885 49.06 -27.74 -4.50
CA THR A 885 48.41 -27.23 -3.29
C THR A 885 48.21 -25.72 -3.31
N LEU A 886 46.98 -25.29 -3.04
CA LEU A 886 46.61 -23.92 -2.72
C LEU A 886 46.47 -23.75 -1.20
N LEU A 887 46.93 -22.63 -0.67
CA LEU A 887 46.73 -22.21 0.72
C LEU A 887 46.09 -20.82 0.70
N GLY A 888 44.94 -20.64 1.36
CA GLY A 888 44.23 -19.35 1.37
C GLY A 888 42.94 -19.37 2.18
N ASP A 889 42.18 -18.28 2.08
CA ASP A 889 40.86 -18.13 2.68
C ASP A 889 39.79 -18.30 1.58
N PHE A 890 38.80 -19.16 1.83
CA PHE A 890 37.82 -19.59 0.82
C PHE A 890 36.40 -19.50 1.39
N LEU A 891 35.45 -18.97 0.62
CA LEU A 891 34.02 -18.93 0.92
C LEU A 891 33.26 -19.66 -0.18
N PHE A 892 32.48 -20.67 0.20
CA PHE A 892 31.60 -21.44 -0.68
C PHE A 892 30.13 -21.02 -0.46
N GLU A 893 29.44 -20.68 -1.54
CA GLU A 893 28.01 -20.29 -1.57
C GLU A 893 27.27 -21.13 -2.63
N ASN A 894 25.97 -21.36 -2.45
CA ASN A 894 25.13 -21.95 -3.51
C ASN A 894 24.90 -20.91 -4.62
N GLY A 895 25.01 -21.37 -5.87
CA GLY A 895 24.64 -20.59 -7.05
C GLY A 895 24.08 -21.43 -8.19
N ALA A 896 23.58 -20.75 -9.21
CA ALA A 896 23.07 -21.33 -10.43
C ALA A 896 23.93 -20.90 -11.63
N TYR A 897 24.20 -21.84 -12.54
CA TYR A 897 24.82 -21.57 -13.84
C TYR A 897 23.80 -21.67 -14.97
N ASN A 898 23.63 -20.57 -15.70
CA ASN A 898 22.75 -20.50 -16.86
C ASN A 898 23.51 -20.83 -18.15
N ALA A 899 23.31 -22.04 -18.68
CA ALA A 899 24.03 -22.52 -19.86
C ALA A 899 23.64 -21.83 -21.19
N ALA A 900 22.62 -20.96 -21.20
CA ALA A 900 22.22 -20.20 -22.39
C ALA A 900 22.88 -18.81 -22.47
N THR A 901 23.24 -18.22 -21.34
CA THR A 901 23.92 -16.91 -21.22
C THR A 901 25.37 -17.02 -20.75
N GLY A 902 25.77 -18.16 -20.18
CA GLY A 902 27.03 -18.36 -19.49
C GLY A 902 27.11 -17.67 -18.12
N SER A 903 26.03 -17.03 -17.63
CA SER A 903 26.05 -16.27 -16.37
C SER A 903 25.89 -17.15 -15.13
N VAL A 904 26.43 -16.67 -14.00
CA VAL A 904 26.27 -17.30 -12.68
C VAL A 904 25.69 -16.28 -11.68
N HIS A 905 24.80 -16.73 -10.79
CA HIS A 905 24.28 -15.94 -9.67
C HIS A 905 24.12 -16.79 -8.40
N ARG A 906 24.00 -16.14 -7.24
CA ARG A 906 23.66 -16.77 -5.95
C ARG A 906 22.24 -17.34 -6.00
N GLY A 907 22.00 -18.47 -5.34
CA GLY A 907 20.68 -19.10 -5.20
C GLY A 907 20.64 -20.54 -5.71
N ALA A 908 19.47 -21.16 -5.67
CA ALA A 908 19.20 -22.45 -6.31
C ALA A 908 18.95 -22.27 -7.82
N ALA A 909 19.18 -23.30 -8.63
CA ALA A 909 18.98 -23.25 -10.07
C ALA A 909 17.50 -23.19 -10.50
N GLU A 910 17.18 -22.28 -11.44
CA GLU A 910 15.86 -22.23 -12.07
C GLU A 910 15.69 -23.27 -13.20
N ALA A 911 14.48 -23.34 -13.78
CA ALA A 911 14.08 -24.33 -14.77
C ALA A 911 14.82 -24.19 -16.12
N GLY A 912 16.01 -24.79 -16.20
CA GLY A 912 16.91 -24.74 -17.36
C GLY A 912 18.37 -24.44 -17.00
N GLU A 913 18.64 -24.21 -15.72
CA GLU A 913 19.95 -23.92 -15.17
C GLU A 913 20.53 -25.15 -14.43
N PHE A 914 21.74 -25.02 -13.91
CA PHE A 914 22.46 -26.08 -13.20
C PHE A 914 23.00 -25.56 -11.87
N ASP A 915 22.79 -26.31 -10.79
CA ASP A 915 23.39 -25.98 -9.49
C ASP A 915 24.93 -26.00 -9.59
N VAL A 916 25.57 -25.04 -8.94
CA VAL A 916 27.02 -24.90 -8.80
C VAL A 916 27.37 -24.34 -7.43
N PHE A 917 28.59 -24.58 -6.96
CA PHE A 917 29.15 -23.81 -5.85
C PHE A 917 29.90 -22.59 -6.40
N MET A 918 29.46 -21.40 -5.99
CA MET A 918 30.24 -20.18 -6.13
C MET A 918 31.33 -20.18 -5.06
N LEU A 919 32.54 -19.83 -5.47
CA LEU A 919 33.72 -19.79 -4.62
C LEU A 919 34.35 -18.41 -4.69
N SER A 920 34.29 -17.65 -3.59
CA SER A 920 35.11 -16.44 -3.42
C SER A 920 36.39 -16.81 -2.66
N ALA A 921 37.54 -16.34 -3.14
CA ALA A 921 38.84 -16.68 -2.54
C ALA A 921 39.73 -15.46 -2.34
N TRP A 922 40.51 -15.49 -1.26
CA TRP A 922 41.43 -14.42 -0.85
C TRP A 922 42.71 -15.00 -0.25
N ASN A 923 43.79 -14.22 -0.27
CA ASN A 923 45.09 -14.62 0.31
C ASN A 923 45.63 -15.96 -0.24
N VAL A 924 45.29 -16.30 -1.49
CA VAL A 924 45.60 -17.60 -2.08
C VAL A 924 47.04 -17.61 -2.60
N GLY A 925 47.88 -18.42 -1.97
CA GLY A 925 49.24 -18.74 -2.42
C GLY A 925 49.32 -20.13 -3.05
N LEU A 926 50.09 -20.25 -4.13
CA LEU A 926 50.47 -21.52 -4.75
C LEU A 926 51.65 -22.16 -4.03
N ASN A 927 51.51 -23.43 -3.63
CA ASN A 927 52.55 -24.26 -3.05
C ASN A 927 52.66 -25.56 -3.87
N THR A 928 53.73 -25.67 -4.65
CA THR A 928 53.98 -26.81 -5.54
C THR A 928 55.12 -27.66 -5.00
N ASP A 929 55.11 -28.97 -5.25
CA ASP A 929 55.84 -29.96 -4.43
C ASP A 929 57.37 -29.89 -4.56
N GLY A 930 57.97 -28.93 -3.85
CA GLY A 930 59.40 -28.62 -3.85
C GLY A 930 59.79 -27.20 -4.31
N LEU A 931 58.83 -26.34 -4.68
CA LEU A 931 59.08 -24.95 -5.07
C LEU A 931 58.42 -23.97 -4.09
N ASP A 932 59.25 -23.29 -3.31
CA ASP A 932 58.86 -22.22 -2.37
C ASP A 932 58.73 -20.91 -3.16
N ILE A 933 57.53 -20.61 -3.67
CA ILE A 933 57.30 -19.61 -4.74
C ILE A 933 57.12 -18.17 -4.20
N GLY A 934 57.71 -17.86 -3.04
CA GLY A 934 57.68 -16.54 -2.41
C GLY A 934 56.30 -16.11 -1.89
N ASP A 935 56.13 -14.81 -1.68
CA ASP A 935 54.89 -14.23 -1.17
C ASP A 935 53.94 -13.97 -2.35
N MET A 936 52.94 -14.83 -2.49
CA MET A 936 51.86 -14.74 -3.47
C MET A 936 50.53 -14.56 -2.74
N SER A 937 49.74 -13.57 -3.15
CA SER A 937 48.39 -13.33 -2.62
C SER A 937 47.43 -13.06 -3.77
N LEU A 938 46.87 -14.14 -4.32
CA LEU A 938 45.78 -14.08 -5.29
C LEU A 938 44.44 -13.94 -4.56
N ALA A 939 43.52 -13.20 -5.17
CA ALA A 939 42.11 -13.15 -4.81
C ALA A 939 41.25 -13.23 -6.08
N GLY A 940 39.97 -13.55 -5.95
CA GLY A 940 39.06 -13.59 -7.10
C GLY A 940 37.86 -14.51 -6.88
N SER A 941 37.26 -14.94 -7.98
CA SER A 941 36.08 -15.82 -7.94
C SER A 941 36.22 -17.04 -8.84
N ALA A 942 35.59 -18.12 -8.43
CA ALA A 942 35.52 -19.38 -9.15
C ALA A 942 34.13 -20.00 -9.01
N VAL A 943 33.82 -20.94 -9.88
CA VAL A 943 32.57 -21.69 -9.91
C VAL A 943 32.90 -23.16 -10.13
N ILE A 944 32.36 -24.00 -9.25
CA ILE A 944 32.66 -25.42 -9.16
C ILE A 944 31.36 -26.19 -9.41
N SER A 945 31.36 -27.06 -10.42
CA SER A 945 30.32 -28.08 -10.61
C SER A 945 30.87 -29.47 -10.23
N ASN A 946 30.10 -30.52 -10.50
CA ASN A 946 30.50 -31.91 -10.18
C ASN A 946 31.70 -32.41 -11.00
N ASP A 947 31.87 -31.93 -12.23
CA ASP A 947 32.85 -32.41 -13.19
C ASP A 947 33.67 -31.30 -13.89
N TRP A 948 33.39 -30.03 -13.58
CA TRP A 948 34.13 -28.88 -14.12
C TRP A 948 34.34 -27.74 -13.11
N ILE A 949 35.33 -26.90 -13.40
CA ILE A 949 35.66 -25.68 -12.67
C ILE A 949 35.95 -24.53 -13.66
N ALA A 950 35.46 -23.34 -13.35
CA ALA A 950 35.90 -22.08 -13.95
C ALA A 950 36.42 -21.14 -12.86
N ALA A 951 37.46 -20.35 -13.13
CA ALA A 951 38.06 -19.46 -12.15
C ALA A 951 38.73 -18.25 -12.82
N ASP A 952 38.59 -17.07 -12.20
CA ASP A 952 39.40 -15.88 -12.45
C ASP A 952 40.03 -15.45 -11.12
N PHE A 953 41.35 -15.50 -11.04
CA PHE A 953 42.15 -15.07 -9.90
C PHE A 953 43.17 -14.02 -10.33
N LEU A 954 43.46 -13.06 -9.45
CA LEU A 954 44.35 -11.94 -9.70
C LEU A 954 45.03 -11.52 -8.40
N GLY A 955 46.31 -11.18 -8.44
CA GLY A 955 47.01 -10.75 -7.24
C GLY A 955 48.44 -10.29 -7.44
N ALA A 956 49.08 -9.92 -6.33
CA ALA A 956 50.49 -9.59 -6.30
C ALA A 956 51.33 -10.86 -6.13
N PHE A 957 52.46 -10.87 -6.83
CA PHE A 957 53.50 -11.89 -6.73
C PHE A 957 54.82 -11.20 -6.40
N GLU A 958 55.50 -11.61 -5.33
CA GLU A 958 56.85 -11.13 -4.99
C GLU A 958 57.77 -12.28 -4.53
N VAL A 959 58.91 -12.42 -5.19
CA VAL A 959 59.93 -13.43 -4.90
C VAL A 959 61.30 -12.76 -4.76
N THR A 960 61.85 -12.80 -3.55
CA THR A 960 63.18 -12.24 -3.24
C THR A 960 64.11 -13.30 -2.65
N PHE A 961 65.19 -13.68 -3.37
CA PHE A 961 66.24 -14.57 -2.84
C PHE A 961 67.63 -14.21 -3.37
N ASP A 962 68.66 -14.23 -2.50
CA ASP A 962 70.04 -13.81 -2.81
C ASP A 962 70.13 -12.55 -3.71
N GLN A 963 69.37 -11.50 -3.38
CA GLN A 963 69.29 -10.25 -4.16
C GLN A 963 68.92 -10.42 -5.65
N ILE A 964 68.21 -11.51 -5.98
CA ILE A 964 67.30 -11.58 -7.12
C ILE A 964 65.94 -11.09 -6.60
N GLU A 965 65.27 -10.27 -7.40
CA GLU A 965 63.95 -9.69 -7.11
C GLU A 965 63.07 -9.93 -8.33
N ILE A 966 61.95 -10.63 -8.13
CA ILE A 966 60.93 -10.88 -9.16
C ILE A 966 59.59 -10.41 -8.60
N SER A 967 58.90 -9.53 -9.30
CA SER A 967 57.61 -8.99 -8.87
C SER A 967 56.70 -8.64 -10.04
N GLY A 968 55.40 -8.64 -9.80
CA GLY A 968 54.39 -8.27 -10.80
C GLY A 968 52.97 -8.54 -10.32
N GLN A 969 51.99 -8.10 -11.12
CA GLN A 969 50.61 -8.51 -10.93
C GLN A 969 50.36 -9.75 -11.78
N VAL A 970 50.00 -10.88 -11.16
CA VAL A 970 49.76 -12.16 -11.84
C VAL A 970 48.28 -12.50 -11.75
N GLY A 971 47.70 -12.84 -12.89
CA GLY A 971 46.36 -13.39 -13.02
C GLY A 971 46.36 -14.81 -13.57
N LEU A 972 45.32 -15.57 -13.22
CA LEU A 972 45.12 -16.96 -13.58
C LEU A 972 43.64 -17.16 -13.94
N GLN A 973 43.39 -17.54 -15.19
CA GLN A 973 42.08 -17.93 -15.70
C GLN A 973 42.06 -19.41 -16.05
N ILE A 974 41.00 -20.08 -15.63
CA ILE A 974 40.74 -21.51 -15.87
C ILE A 974 39.30 -21.64 -16.33
N ASN A 975 39.05 -22.45 -17.34
CA ASN A 975 37.72 -23.01 -17.60
C ASN A 975 37.86 -24.43 -18.12
N THR A 976 37.40 -25.43 -17.36
CA THR A 976 37.34 -26.82 -17.84
C THR A 976 35.98 -27.20 -18.43
N HIS A 977 34.99 -26.31 -18.34
CA HIS A 977 33.67 -26.49 -18.95
C HIS A 977 33.72 -26.32 -20.47
N THR A 978 32.75 -26.91 -21.18
CA THR A 978 32.70 -26.88 -22.65
C THR A 978 32.04 -25.62 -23.22
N ALA A 979 31.34 -24.84 -22.40
CA ALA A 979 30.76 -23.55 -22.75
C ALA A 979 31.37 -22.41 -21.93
N GLU A 980 31.13 -21.17 -22.36
CA GLU A 980 31.61 -19.96 -21.70
C GLU A 980 31.03 -19.83 -20.28
N VAL A 981 31.82 -19.27 -19.36
CA VAL A 981 31.41 -19.01 -17.97
C VAL A 981 31.76 -17.57 -17.62
N THR A 982 30.76 -16.82 -17.15
CA THR A 982 30.88 -15.42 -16.76
C THR A 982 30.88 -15.29 -15.24
N LEU A 983 32.00 -14.82 -14.70
CA LEU A 983 32.29 -14.70 -13.28
C LEU A 983 32.35 -13.22 -12.85
N GLY A 984 32.37 -12.97 -11.54
CA GLY A 984 32.76 -11.67 -11.01
C GLY A 984 34.27 -11.47 -11.22
N ALA A 985 34.67 -10.38 -11.86
CA ALA A 985 36.08 -10.16 -12.21
C ALA A 985 36.94 -10.03 -10.94
N ALA A 986 38.11 -10.67 -10.91
CA ALA A 986 39.02 -10.67 -9.77
C ALA A 986 39.60 -9.28 -9.42
N SER A 987 39.43 -8.30 -10.30
CA SER A 987 39.65 -6.87 -10.04
C SER A 987 38.65 -6.25 -9.06
N GLY A 988 37.56 -6.95 -8.73
CA GLY A 988 36.43 -6.42 -7.97
C GLY A 988 35.51 -5.48 -8.77
N ALA A 989 35.72 -5.34 -10.09
CA ALA A 989 35.02 -4.38 -10.92
C ALA A 989 34.38 -5.04 -12.16
N GLY A 990 33.07 -5.31 -12.07
CA GLY A 990 32.29 -5.90 -13.16
C GLY A 990 32.45 -7.41 -13.28
N THR A 991 32.20 -7.95 -14.48
CA THR A 991 32.27 -9.38 -14.78
C THR A 991 33.34 -9.69 -15.83
N VAL A 992 33.79 -10.94 -15.84
CA VAL A 992 34.73 -11.52 -16.81
C VAL A 992 34.11 -12.76 -17.43
N THR A 993 34.10 -12.86 -18.76
CA THR A 993 33.63 -14.05 -19.48
C THR A 993 34.85 -14.86 -19.93
N ILE A 994 35.00 -16.04 -19.34
CA ILE A 994 36.06 -16.99 -19.70
C ILE A 994 35.55 -17.87 -20.84
N VAL A 995 36.36 -18.01 -21.89
CA VAL A 995 36.00 -18.72 -23.12
C VAL A 995 35.71 -20.20 -22.85
N GLY A 996 34.76 -20.77 -23.60
CA GLY A 996 34.35 -22.17 -23.46
C GLY A 996 35.34 -23.17 -24.06
N GLY A 997 35.47 -24.32 -23.42
CA GLY A 997 36.42 -25.37 -23.76
C GLY A 997 37.61 -25.40 -22.79
N PRO A 998 38.21 -26.58 -22.53
CA PRO A 998 39.34 -26.73 -21.60
C PRO A 998 40.49 -25.76 -21.87
N SER A 999 40.55 -24.70 -21.08
CA SER A 999 41.42 -23.55 -21.26
C SER A 999 42.07 -23.15 -19.95
N PHE A 1000 43.30 -22.68 -20.08
CA PHE A 1000 44.17 -22.25 -19.00
C PHE A 1000 44.96 -21.06 -19.53
N ALA A 1001 44.93 -19.95 -18.80
CA ALA A 1001 45.71 -18.76 -19.10
C ALA A 1001 46.34 -18.19 -17.82
N ILE A 1002 47.64 -17.92 -17.86
CA ILE A 1002 48.32 -17.06 -16.90
C ILE A 1002 48.60 -15.74 -17.60
N PHE A 1003 48.29 -14.62 -16.98
CA PHE A 1003 48.75 -13.30 -17.43
C PHE A 1003 49.58 -12.65 -16.34
N ALA A 1004 50.59 -11.89 -16.73
CA ALA A 1004 51.47 -11.17 -15.83
C ALA A 1004 51.66 -9.74 -16.34
N ASP A 1005 51.22 -8.76 -15.56
CA ASP A 1005 51.27 -7.34 -15.89
C ASP A 1005 52.32 -6.60 -15.07
N ASP A 1006 53.00 -5.66 -15.73
CA ASP A 1006 54.17 -4.91 -15.22
C ASP A 1006 55.31 -5.82 -14.67
N PHE A 1007 55.30 -7.11 -15.05
CA PHE A 1007 56.19 -8.15 -14.55
C PHE A 1007 57.65 -7.73 -14.71
N THR A 1008 58.38 -7.79 -13.60
CA THR A 1008 59.76 -7.32 -13.48
C THR A 1008 60.60 -8.39 -12.80
N ALA A 1009 61.79 -8.67 -13.34
CA ALA A 1009 62.74 -9.63 -12.77
C ALA A 1009 64.19 -9.13 -12.91
N ASP A 1010 64.80 -8.68 -11.80
CA ASP A 1010 66.26 -8.45 -11.73
C ASP A 1010 66.97 -9.73 -11.30
N LEU A 1011 67.55 -10.42 -12.28
CA LEU A 1011 68.32 -11.66 -12.10
C LEU A 1011 69.83 -11.40 -11.92
N LYS A 1012 70.24 -10.15 -11.64
CA LYS A 1012 71.63 -9.61 -11.60
C LYS A 1012 72.40 -9.65 -12.92
N ALA A 1013 72.34 -10.78 -13.63
CA ALA A 1013 73.00 -11.01 -14.91
C ALA A 1013 72.10 -10.63 -16.10
N ALA A 1014 70.79 -10.62 -15.89
CA ALA A 1014 69.77 -10.14 -16.79
C ALA A 1014 68.70 -9.37 -16.00
N PHE A 1015 68.03 -8.44 -16.65
CA PHE A 1015 66.81 -7.79 -16.18
C PHE A 1015 65.74 -7.97 -17.26
N LEU A 1016 64.53 -8.31 -16.85
CA LEU A 1016 63.33 -8.38 -17.68
C LEU A 1016 62.29 -7.41 -17.09
N LYS A 1017 61.63 -6.64 -17.95
CA LYS A 1017 60.33 -6.02 -17.65
C LYS A 1017 59.36 -6.24 -18.82
N GLY A 1018 58.06 -6.31 -18.54
CA GLY A 1018 56.98 -6.15 -19.53
C GLY A 1018 55.70 -6.87 -19.10
N SER A 1019 54.70 -6.94 -19.98
CA SER A 1019 53.53 -7.79 -19.79
C SER A 1019 53.59 -9.03 -20.68
N PHE A 1020 53.09 -10.16 -20.21
CA PHE A 1020 52.89 -11.35 -21.05
C PHE A 1020 51.65 -12.14 -20.64
N ALA A 1021 51.03 -12.79 -21.61
CA ALA A 1021 50.05 -13.85 -21.40
C ALA A 1021 50.61 -15.19 -21.90
N LEU A 1022 50.36 -16.24 -21.14
CA LEU A 1022 50.60 -17.64 -21.49
C LEU A 1022 49.25 -18.33 -21.55
N SER A 1023 48.87 -18.88 -22.70
CA SER A 1023 47.63 -19.63 -22.89
C SER A 1023 47.89 -21.01 -23.53
N VAL A 1024 46.94 -21.94 -23.38
CA VAL A 1024 46.98 -23.24 -24.06
C VAL A 1024 46.14 -23.18 -25.34
N VAL A 1025 46.74 -23.57 -26.46
CA VAL A 1025 46.11 -23.63 -27.80
C VAL A 1025 46.32 -25.00 -28.44
N ASP A 1026 45.42 -25.42 -29.34
CA ASP A 1026 45.62 -26.62 -30.15
C ASP A 1026 46.48 -26.29 -31.39
N PHE A 1027 47.61 -27.00 -31.53
CA PHE A 1027 48.47 -26.97 -32.70
C PHE A 1027 48.62 -28.40 -33.27
N ASP A 1028 48.10 -28.61 -34.48
CA ASP A 1028 48.06 -29.90 -35.21
C ASP A 1028 47.52 -31.10 -34.40
N GLY A 1029 46.56 -30.86 -33.49
CA GLY A 1029 45.98 -31.88 -32.61
C GLY A 1029 46.78 -32.10 -31.32
N THR A 1030 47.65 -31.16 -30.94
CA THR A 1030 48.47 -31.22 -29.72
C THR A 1030 48.35 -29.93 -28.89
N PRO A 1031 48.12 -30.03 -27.56
CA PRO A 1031 48.08 -28.86 -26.70
C PRO A 1031 49.48 -28.22 -26.61
N SER A 1032 49.55 -26.96 -27.03
CA SER A 1032 50.77 -26.17 -27.12
C SER A 1032 50.63 -24.86 -26.35
N TRP A 1033 51.74 -24.31 -25.87
CA TRP A 1033 51.76 -23.13 -25.01
C TRP A 1033 52.03 -21.88 -25.84
N GLN A 1034 51.02 -21.04 -26.05
CA GLN A 1034 51.15 -19.75 -26.71
C GLN A 1034 51.58 -18.69 -25.69
N PHE A 1035 52.63 -17.95 -26.00
CA PHE A 1035 53.09 -16.78 -25.29
C PHE A 1035 52.82 -15.53 -26.13
N ASP A 1036 51.96 -14.65 -25.62
CA ASP A 1036 51.67 -13.34 -26.18
C ASP A 1036 52.43 -12.29 -25.36
N LEU A 1037 53.26 -11.48 -26.01
CA LEU A 1037 54.21 -10.56 -25.39
C LEU A 1037 53.82 -9.11 -25.67
N ASN A 1038 53.98 -8.23 -24.67
CA ASN A 1038 53.69 -6.79 -24.77
C ASN A 1038 54.67 -5.95 -23.92
N ASP A 1039 55.25 -4.89 -24.50
CA ASP A 1039 56.21 -3.98 -23.86
C ASP A 1039 57.41 -4.69 -23.16
N ILE A 1040 57.99 -5.71 -23.82
CA ILE A 1040 59.10 -6.47 -23.25
C ILE A 1040 60.42 -5.68 -23.38
N ASP A 1041 61.14 -5.53 -22.28
CA ASP A 1041 62.48 -4.93 -22.16
C ASP A 1041 63.43 -5.92 -21.48
N LEU A 1042 64.36 -6.48 -22.26
CA LEU A 1042 65.31 -7.51 -21.84
C LEU A 1042 66.74 -6.96 -21.88
N ARG A 1043 67.40 -6.88 -20.73
CA ARG A 1043 68.73 -6.26 -20.57
C ARG A 1043 69.73 -7.24 -19.98
N PHE A 1044 70.83 -7.51 -20.67
CA PHE A 1044 71.84 -8.50 -20.27
C PHE A 1044 73.19 -7.86 -19.95
N GLY A 1045 73.76 -8.24 -18.80
CA GLY A 1045 75.06 -7.80 -18.31
C GLY A 1045 75.17 -6.30 -18.00
N GLY A 1046 76.34 -5.86 -17.53
CA GLY A 1046 76.60 -4.44 -17.23
C GLY A 1046 75.89 -3.99 -15.95
N ASN A 1047 74.98 -3.02 -16.06
CA ASN A 1047 74.03 -2.65 -15.01
C ASN A 1047 72.74 -2.08 -15.65
N LEU A 1048 71.65 -1.97 -14.89
CA LEU A 1048 70.32 -1.54 -15.36
C LEU A 1048 70.28 -0.28 -16.25
N ARG A 1049 71.23 0.66 -16.08
CA ARG A 1049 71.31 1.89 -16.90
C ARG A 1049 72.24 1.77 -18.11
N ASN A 1050 73.23 0.87 -18.04
CA ASN A 1050 74.21 0.63 -19.09
C ASN A 1050 74.36 -0.90 -19.28
N PRO A 1051 73.42 -1.57 -19.98
CA PRO A 1051 73.53 -2.98 -20.28
C PRO A 1051 74.58 -3.27 -21.36
N LEU A 1052 75.03 -4.53 -21.46
CA LEU A 1052 75.91 -4.98 -22.54
C LEU A 1052 75.14 -5.41 -23.80
N LEU A 1053 73.89 -5.84 -23.63
CA LEU A 1053 72.91 -6.07 -24.68
C LEU A 1053 71.53 -5.66 -24.13
N SER A 1054 70.74 -4.96 -24.91
CA SER A 1054 69.31 -4.68 -24.66
C SER A 1054 68.50 -5.11 -25.88
N LEU A 1055 67.40 -5.80 -25.64
CA LEU A 1055 66.37 -6.16 -26.60
C LEU A 1055 65.07 -5.51 -26.13
N HIS A 1056 64.36 -4.79 -27.00
CA HIS A 1056 63.04 -4.27 -26.70
C HIS A 1056 62.04 -4.65 -27.79
N LEU A 1057 60.87 -5.12 -27.38
CA LEU A 1057 59.82 -5.66 -28.23
C LEU A 1057 58.48 -5.06 -27.80
N ALA A 1058 57.88 -4.22 -28.65
CA ALA A 1058 56.59 -3.60 -28.38
C ALA A 1058 55.46 -4.65 -28.26
N SER A 1059 55.43 -5.63 -29.16
CA SER A 1059 54.59 -6.82 -29.06
C SER A 1059 55.13 -7.98 -29.91
N GLY A 1060 54.75 -9.22 -29.61
CA GLY A 1060 55.09 -10.39 -30.41
C GLY A 1060 54.46 -11.68 -29.87
N GLN A 1061 54.55 -12.78 -30.63
CA GLN A 1061 53.92 -14.05 -30.26
C GLN A 1061 54.85 -15.24 -30.56
N PHE A 1062 54.89 -16.22 -29.67
CA PHE A 1062 55.51 -17.52 -29.94
C PHE A 1062 54.76 -18.70 -29.30
N LEU A 1063 54.79 -19.87 -29.92
CA LEU A 1063 54.22 -21.11 -29.42
C LEU A 1063 55.34 -22.11 -29.10
N VAL A 1064 55.27 -22.70 -27.91
CA VAL A 1064 56.04 -23.88 -27.51
C VAL A 1064 55.16 -25.11 -27.72
N THR A 1065 55.49 -25.93 -28.71
CA THR A 1065 54.76 -27.17 -29.04
C THR A 1065 55.56 -28.39 -28.57
N PRO A 1066 54.96 -29.60 -28.51
CA PRO A 1066 55.70 -30.82 -28.20
C PRO A 1066 56.84 -31.14 -29.18
N ASP A 1067 56.75 -30.65 -30.42
CA ASP A 1067 57.69 -30.92 -31.51
C ASP A 1067 58.67 -29.74 -31.80
N GLY A 1068 58.48 -28.56 -31.21
CA GLY A 1068 59.39 -27.44 -31.40
C GLY A 1068 58.93 -26.07 -30.88
N LEU A 1069 59.66 -25.03 -31.28
CA LEU A 1069 59.40 -23.63 -30.96
C LEU A 1069 59.16 -22.87 -32.26
N LEU A 1070 58.09 -22.08 -32.33
CA LEU A 1070 57.72 -21.29 -33.49
C LEU A 1070 57.16 -19.92 -33.07
N GLY A 1071 57.33 -18.88 -33.89
CA GLY A 1071 56.89 -17.53 -33.52
C GLY A 1071 57.43 -16.42 -34.41
N GLU A 1072 56.92 -15.21 -34.14
CA GLU A 1072 57.25 -13.97 -34.81
C GLU A 1072 57.33 -12.84 -33.77
N LEU A 1073 58.53 -12.24 -33.64
CA LEU A 1073 58.80 -11.11 -32.77
C LEU A 1073 59.13 -9.90 -33.67
N PRO A 1074 58.12 -9.14 -34.12
CA PRO A 1074 58.31 -8.06 -35.07
C PRO A 1074 58.91 -6.82 -34.41
N HIS A 1075 59.65 -6.05 -35.20
CA HIS A 1075 60.15 -4.72 -34.86
C HIS A 1075 61.04 -4.69 -33.60
N LEU A 1076 61.85 -5.73 -33.42
CA LEU A 1076 62.72 -5.97 -32.27
C LEU A 1076 63.89 -4.98 -32.23
N GLU A 1077 63.84 -3.98 -31.35
CA GLU A 1077 64.95 -3.04 -31.15
C GLU A 1077 66.13 -3.74 -30.43
N ILE A 1078 67.36 -3.60 -30.97
CA ILE A 1078 68.55 -4.26 -30.41
C ILE A 1078 69.70 -3.26 -30.21
N GLY A 1079 70.28 -3.22 -29.01
CA GLY A 1079 71.40 -2.33 -28.70
C GLY A 1079 72.21 -2.75 -27.48
N GLY A 1080 72.97 -1.83 -26.88
CA GLY A 1080 73.73 -2.04 -25.65
C GLY A 1080 75.25 -2.15 -25.84
N GLY A 1081 76.01 -1.74 -24.82
CA GLY A 1081 77.48 -1.76 -24.86
C GLY A 1081 78.08 -0.92 -26.01
N GLU A 1082 78.83 -1.60 -26.90
CA GLU A 1082 79.41 -1.03 -28.14
C GLU A 1082 78.67 -1.52 -29.41
N LEU A 1083 77.56 -2.26 -29.24
CA LEU A 1083 76.73 -2.80 -30.31
C LEU A 1083 75.45 -1.96 -30.45
N ASN A 1084 75.20 -1.41 -31.63
CA ASN A 1084 73.96 -0.71 -31.92
C ASN A 1084 73.39 -1.24 -33.23
N LEU A 1085 72.25 -1.91 -33.15
CA LEU A 1085 71.49 -2.41 -34.30
C LEU A 1085 70.31 -1.44 -34.50
N GLY A 1086 70.57 -0.37 -35.25
CA GLY A 1086 69.51 0.55 -35.67
C GLY A 1086 68.60 -0.10 -36.70
N GLY A 1087 67.35 0.35 -36.77
CA GLY A 1087 66.28 -0.33 -37.51
C GLY A 1087 65.36 -1.08 -36.57
N THR A 1088 64.38 -1.78 -37.13
CA THR A 1088 63.36 -2.53 -36.39
C THR A 1088 63.16 -3.88 -37.10
N PRO A 1089 64.12 -4.81 -36.99
CA PRO A 1089 64.07 -6.11 -37.64
C PRO A 1089 62.97 -6.99 -37.07
N ASP A 1090 62.50 -7.94 -37.88
CA ASP A 1090 61.54 -8.95 -37.47
C ASP A 1090 62.28 -10.27 -37.25
N LEU A 1091 62.12 -10.89 -36.06
CA LEU A 1091 62.70 -12.20 -35.74
C LEU A 1091 61.63 -13.29 -35.90
N THR A 1092 61.75 -14.09 -36.96
CA THR A 1092 60.89 -15.23 -37.24
C THR A 1092 61.60 -16.55 -36.96
N PHE A 1093 60.86 -17.53 -36.44
CA PHE A 1093 61.37 -18.89 -36.25
C PHE A 1093 60.25 -19.92 -36.31
N ASN A 1094 60.59 -21.12 -36.78
CA ASN A 1094 59.72 -22.29 -36.76
C ASN A 1094 60.58 -23.56 -36.80
N THR A 1095 60.86 -24.15 -35.63
CA THR A 1095 61.65 -25.39 -35.54
C THR A 1095 60.81 -26.67 -35.67
N THR A 1096 59.52 -26.56 -36.03
CA THR A 1096 58.63 -27.72 -36.22
C THR A 1096 58.67 -28.26 -37.64
N GLY A 1097 57.99 -29.38 -37.89
CA GLY A 1097 57.81 -29.96 -39.23
C GLY A 1097 56.64 -29.39 -40.04
N VAL A 1098 55.96 -28.33 -39.58
CA VAL A 1098 54.72 -27.80 -40.17
C VAL A 1098 54.84 -26.29 -40.38
N ASP A 1099 54.39 -25.77 -41.53
CA ASP A 1099 54.39 -24.34 -41.83
C ASP A 1099 53.33 -23.60 -40.97
N TRP A 1100 53.68 -22.45 -40.37
CA TRP A 1100 52.78 -21.66 -39.50
C TRP A 1100 52.80 -20.19 -39.89
N ASN A 1101 51.62 -19.57 -40.05
CA ASN A 1101 51.44 -18.16 -40.46
C ASN A 1101 52.22 -17.68 -41.72
N GLY A 1102 52.75 -18.61 -42.52
CA GLY A 1102 53.61 -18.33 -43.68
C GLY A 1102 55.11 -18.54 -43.41
N ILE A 1103 55.51 -18.71 -42.15
CA ILE A 1103 56.86 -19.12 -41.73
C ILE A 1103 57.00 -20.63 -41.98
N ALA A 1104 57.86 -20.98 -42.94
CA ALA A 1104 58.08 -22.37 -43.34
C ALA A 1104 58.75 -23.20 -42.24
N ALA A 1105 58.51 -24.51 -42.25
CA ALA A 1105 59.17 -25.48 -41.37
C ALA A 1105 60.71 -25.40 -41.49
N GLY A 1106 61.40 -25.22 -40.36
CA GLY A 1106 62.86 -25.13 -40.24
C GLY A 1106 63.44 -23.71 -40.26
N VAL A 1107 62.63 -22.66 -40.44
CA VAL A 1107 63.12 -21.26 -40.49
C VAL A 1107 63.65 -20.79 -39.13
N PHE A 1108 64.74 -20.01 -39.16
CA PHE A 1108 65.16 -19.11 -38.09
C PHE A 1108 65.87 -17.92 -38.74
N GLU A 1109 65.28 -16.74 -38.67
CA GLU A 1109 65.66 -15.58 -39.48
C GLU A 1109 65.38 -14.26 -38.75
N LEU A 1110 66.40 -13.41 -38.64
CA LEU A 1110 66.29 -12.00 -38.23
C LEU A 1110 66.51 -11.14 -39.48
N GLY A 1111 65.46 -10.54 -40.02
CA GLY A 1111 65.48 -9.81 -41.31
C GLY A 1111 64.99 -8.37 -41.24
N GLY A 1112 65.21 -7.62 -42.32
CA GLY A 1112 64.72 -6.23 -42.50
C GLY A 1112 65.81 -5.17 -42.72
N ASP A 1113 65.39 -3.90 -42.85
CA ASP A 1113 66.29 -2.75 -43.09
C ASP A 1113 67.05 -2.39 -41.81
N LEU A 1114 68.31 -2.82 -41.77
CA LEU A 1114 69.17 -2.80 -40.59
C LEU A 1114 70.36 -1.85 -40.74
N ASN A 1115 70.74 -1.22 -39.63
CA ASN A 1115 71.98 -0.48 -39.45
C ASN A 1115 72.82 -1.13 -38.35
N PHE A 1116 73.74 -2.02 -38.72
CA PHE A 1116 74.69 -2.65 -37.80
C PHE A 1116 75.89 -1.72 -37.59
N ASP A 1117 75.90 -0.99 -36.47
CA ASP A 1117 77.04 -0.18 -36.02
C ASP A 1117 77.88 -0.94 -34.98
N PHE A 1118 79.18 -1.02 -35.25
CA PHE A 1118 80.19 -1.65 -34.38
C PHE A 1118 81.43 -0.75 -34.31
N GLY A 1119 81.42 0.20 -33.36
CA GLY A 1119 82.47 1.21 -33.23
C GLY A 1119 82.51 2.17 -34.43
N ASP A 1120 83.65 2.22 -35.15
CA ASP A 1120 83.82 3.04 -36.36
C ASP A 1120 83.29 2.37 -37.65
N PHE A 1121 82.68 1.18 -37.56
CA PHE A 1121 82.22 0.38 -38.70
C PHE A 1121 80.69 0.28 -38.72
N SER A 1122 80.09 0.50 -39.90
CA SER A 1122 78.64 0.58 -40.10
C SER A 1122 78.24 -0.19 -41.37
N LEU A 1123 77.16 -0.98 -41.30
CA LEU A 1123 76.53 -1.67 -42.42
C LEU A 1123 75.04 -1.29 -42.44
N VAL A 1124 74.58 -0.69 -43.53
CA VAL A 1124 73.18 -0.22 -43.69
C VAL A 1124 72.51 -0.91 -44.86
N GLY A 1125 71.32 -1.47 -44.63
CA GLY A 1125 70.39 -1.95 -45.63
C GLY A 1125 69.59 -3.18 -45.18
N ASP A 1126 68.73 -3.63 -46.09
CA ASP A 1126 68.01 -4.92 -46.05
C ASP A 1126 69.01 -6.08 -45.82
N MET A 1127 68.96 -6.72 -44.65
CA MET A 1127 69.95 -7.73 -44.22
C MET A 1127 69.33 -8.88 -43.42
N ASP A 1128 69.31 -10.07 -44.01
CA ASP A 1128 68.76 -11.28 -43.40
C ASP A 1128 69.84 -12.13 -42.71
N PHE A 1129 69.65 -12.39 -41.41
CA PHE A 1129 70.51 -13.25 -40.60
C PHE A 1129 69.82 -14.59 -40.32
N GLN A 1130 69.99 -15.54 -41.24
CA GLN A 1130 69.53 -16.92 -41.11
C GLN A 1130 70.54 -17.82 -40.39
N LEU A 1131 70.08 -18.91 -39.75
CA LEU A 1131 70.97 -19.99 -39.33
C LEU A 1131 71.58 -20.71 -40.55
N MET A 1132 72.83 -21.19 -40.43
CA MET A 1132 73.53 -21.82 -41.55
C MET A 1132 73.08 -23.27 -41.80
N ASP A 1133 72.34 -23.46 -42.90
CA ASP A 1133 71.90 -24.73 -43.48
C ASP A 1133 73.06 -25.66 -43.92
N SER A 1134 73.72 -26.26 -42.93
CA SER A 1134 74.83 -27.22 -43.04
C SER A 1134 76.10 -26.69 -43.74
N LEU A 1135 77.23 -26.70 -43.01
CA LEU A 1135 78.50 -26.16 -43.51
C LEU A 1135 79.16 -27.10 -44.54
N THR A 1136 78.73 -27.00 -45.79
CA THR A 1136 79.24 -27.77 -46.95
C THR A 1136 80.63 -27.29 -47.38
N LEU A 1137 81.64 -27.75 -46.64
CA LEU A 1137 83.03 -27.32 -46.72
C LEU A 1137 83.71 -27.78 -48.04
N ASP A 1138 83.57 -26.98 -49.11
CA ASP A 1138 84.30 -27.21 -50.37
C ASP A 1138 85.82 -27.18 -50.14
N ARG A 1139 86.49 -28.23 -50.61
CA ARG A 1139 87.94 -28.43 -50.48
C ARG A 1139 88.74 -27.81 -51.64
N SER A 1140 88.10 -27.11 -52.57
CA SER A 1140 88.78 -26.54 -53.75
C SER A 1140 89.74 -25.38 -53.45
N ILE A 1141 89.53 -24.63 -52.36
CA ILE A 1141 90.20 -23.32 -52.11
C ILE A 1141 91.49 -23.42 -51.27
N PHE A 1142 92.21 -24.56 -51.32
CA PHE A 1142 93.55 -24.68 -50.71
C PHE A 1142 94.57 -25.41 -51.59
N HIS A 1143 95.41 -24.62 -52.28
CA HIS A 1143 96.77 -25.02 -52.65
C HIS A 1143 97.79 -24.02 -52.07
N PRO A 1144 99.02 -24.45 -51.72
CA PRO A 1144 99.80 -23.80 -50.67
C PRO A 1144 101.01 -23.00 -51.16
N LEU A 1145 101.58 -22.16 -50.28
CA LEU A 1145 103.03 -22.04 -50.10
C LEU A 1145 103.43 -21.39 -48.77
N ASP A 1146 104.54 -21.84 -48.20
CA ASP A 1146 105.15 -21.41 -46.95
C ASP A 1146 105.50 -19.90 -46.86
N SER A 1147 105.44 -19.31 -45.65
CA SER A 1147 106.69 -19.14 -44.85
C SER A 1147 106.57 -18.41 -43.48
N ARG A 1148 106.38 -19.22 -42.42
CA ARG A 1148 106.82 -18.95 -41.02
C ARG A 1148 106.10 -17.81 -40.24
N PRO A 1149 106.20 -17.79 -38.87
CA PRO A 1149 105.09 -17.31 -38.04
C PRO A 1149 105.25 -15.91 -37.44
N SER A 1150 104.12 -15.20 -37.32
CA SER A 1150 103.92 -14.06 -36.40
C SER A 1150 103.15 -14.50 -35.14
N LYS A 1151 103.36 -13.81 -34.01
CA LYS A 1151 102.98 -14.29 -32.66
C LYS A 1151 101.53 -13.97 -32.23
N ALA A 1152 100.57 -13.95 -33.16
CA ALA A 1152 99.18 -13.55 -32.85
C ALA A 1152 98.36 -14.66 -32.16
N CYS A 1153 98.37 -15.89 -32.70
CA CYS A 1153 97.48 -16.99 -32.28
C CYS A 1153 97.80 -17.64 -30.92
N ALA A 1154 98.54 -16.95 -30.04
CA ALA A 1154 98.88 -17.43 -28.69
C ALA A 1154 98.11 -16.71 -27.57
N SER A 1155 97.36 -15.64 -27.87
CA SER A 1155 96.62 -14.84 -26.88
C SER A 1155 95.22 -15.39 -26.59
N ILE A 1156 94.45 -15.70 -27.66
CA ILE A 1156 93.01 -16.01 -27.56
C ILE A 1156 92.74 -17.34 -26.83
N CYS A 1157 93.62 -18.35 -26.98
CA CYS A 1157 93.48 -19.66 -26.32
C CYS A 1157 93.80 -19.66 -24.80
N ARG A 1158 93.63 -18.54 -24.09
CA ARG A 1158 93.73 -18.46 -22.62
C ARG A 1158 92.49 -17.90 -21.92
N THR A 1159 91.65 -17.11 -22.58
CA THR A 1159 90.47 -16.50 -21.94
C THR A 1159 89.36 -17.54 -21.70
N CYS A 1160 89.13 -18.45 -22.65
CA CYS A 1160 88.11 -19.52 -22.57
C CYS A 1160 88.42 -20.65 -21.57
N ARG A 1161 89.21 -20.38 -20.51
CA ARG A 1161 89.58 -21.36 -19.48
C ARG A 1161 89.52 -20.83 -18.04
N TRP A 1162 88.82 -19.71 -17.81
CA TRP A 1162 88.59 -19.14 -16.48
C TRP A 1162 87.10 -19.03 -16.07
N ILE A 1163 86.15 -19.17 -17.00
CA ILE A 1163 84.72 -19.14 -16.70
C ILE A 1163 84.23 -20.51 -16.16
N PHE A 1164 84.85 -21.62 -16.55
CA PHE A 1164 84.46 -22.99 -16.20
C PHE A 1164 84.97 -23.51 -14.83
N SER A 1165 85.12 -22.64 -13.82
CA SER A 1165 85.63 -23.04 -12.49
C SER A 1165 84.93 -22.45 -11.26
N ALA A 1166 83.79 -21.76 -11.44
CA ALA A 1166 82.99 -21.23 -10.32
C ALA A 1166 81.87 -22.18 -9.85
N TRP A 1167 81.27 -22.95 -10.76
CA TRP A 1167 80.01 -23.67 -10.54
C TRP A 1167 80.22 -25.16 -10.21
N ALA A 1168 80.90 -25.46 -9.09
CA ALA A 1168 81.35 -26.84 -8.77
C ALA A 1168 81.46 -27.20 -7.26
N ARG A 1169 80.50 -26.78 -6.43
CA ARG A 1169 80.22 -27.31 -5.06
C ARG A 1169 78.70 -27.14 -4.80
N SER A 1170 77.93 -28.09 -4.26
CA SER A 1170 78.21 -29.45 -3.78
C SER A 1170 76.95 -30.38 -3.98
N PRO A 1171 76.84 -31.63 -3.46
CA PRO A 1171 75.82 -32.64 -3.89
C PRO A 1171 74.45 -32.44 -3.20
N THR A 1172 73.32 -33.09 -3.54
CA THR A 1172 72.97 -34.52 -3.82
C THR A 1172 71.61 -34.63 -4.56
N SER A 1173 71.11 -35.73 -5.14
CA SER A 1173 71.67 -37.01 -5.67
C SER A 1173 70.58 -37.80 -6.43
N ALA A 1174 70.95 -38.67 -7.38
CA ALA A 1174 70.13 -39.77 -7.92
C ALA A 1174 68.85 -39.43 -8.74
N GLY A 1175 69.01 -38.69 -9.85
CA GLY A 1175 67.93 -38.46 -10.85
C GLY A 1175 68.40 -38.50 -12.33
N ARG A 1176 69.44 -39.27 -12.67
CA ARG A 1176 70.05 -39.28 -14.02
C ARG A 1176 70.05 -40.66 -14.68
N THR A 1177 69.16 -40.90 -15.66
CA THR A 1177 69.44 -41.71 -16.88
C THR A 1177 68.27 -41.65 -17.90
N SER A 1178 68.19 -40.59 -18.71
CA SER A 1178 67.42 -40.60 -19.97
C SER A 1178 67.92 -39.51 -20.94
N PHE A 1179 67.71 -38.24 -20.60
CA PHE A 1179 67.83 -37.09 -21.52
C PHE A 1179 69.23 -36.63 -21.96
N CYS A 1180 70.29 -37.38 -21.66
CA CYS A 1180 71.67 -37.06 -22.09
C CYS A 1180 72.11 -37.91 -23.28
N ARG A 1181 71.42 -37.82 -24.44
CA ARG A 1181 71.94 -38.39 -25.69
C ARG A 1181 71.51 -37.79 -27.05
N THR A 1182 70.60 -36.81 -27.09
CA THR A 1182 70.03 -36.30 -28.35
C THR A 1182 70.12 -34.77 -28.45
N ALA A 1183 71.31 -34.21 -28.20
CA ALA A 1183 71.62 -32.78 -28.36
C ALA A 1183 73.10 -32.57 -28.71
N LEU A 1184 73.67 -33.50 -29.47
CA LEU A 1184 75.08 -33.48 -29.90
C LEU A 1184 75.35 -34.44 -31.09
N LEU A 1185 74.33 -34.69 -31.92
CA LEU A 1185 74.49 -35.39 -33.21
C LEU A 1185 73.25 -35.25 -34.13
N GLU A 1186 72.72 -34.05 -34.22
CA GLU A 1186 72.18 -33.45 -35.45
C GLU A 1186 72.56 -31.96 -35.43
#